data_AF-A0A7C9AR15-F1
#
_entry.id   AF-A0A7C9AR15-F1
#
_cell.length_a   1.000
_cell.length_b   1.000
_cell.length_c   1.000
_cell.angle_alpha   90.00
_cell.angle_beta   90.00
_cell.angle_gamma   90.00
#
_symmetry.space_group_name_H-M   'P 1'
#
loop_
_entity.id
_entity.type
_entity.pdbx_description
1 polymer ?
#
loop_
_entity_poly.entity_id
_entity_poly.type
_entity_poly.pdbx_seq_one_letter_code
_entity_poly.pdbx_strand_id
1 'polypeptide(L)'
;EIPSRLGNLRKLKWVYLGYNKLSGKIPSGMGMLKSLSHLDLVYNNLSGPIPSSFGNLTNLQYLFLYQNKLTGSIPPSIFSLQNLISLDLSDNSLSGEIPEVAHLKKLQVLHLFSNNLTGKISDSISSLPNLQVLQLWANNLVGEIPQELGKHNNLTIVDLSTNSLSGKIPKSLCNSGHLFKLILFSNSLEGEIPSSLGNCNSLKRIRLQNNSLSGGLPKGFTKLKNVYFLDLSGNNLSGKLEDDDGDGFWEMPTLQMLNLAKNKFVGNLPDLSRSVLLENLDLSENDFSGMIPKSYGRLSQLMDLKLGRNEISGSIPEELASCKKLVSLDLSHNRLTGPIPRGLGQMPVLGQLDLSDNQLTGEIPENLGAADSLVEVNISYNHFHGVLPSTGAFLAINPSAVTGNHLCSGDHSMTGLPPCRGQVRSPTTTIVIIIGAAVALVIVICIVMFVFTRQRRQRRRLLKVQRVEIEEVIWEVQFFDQKASNLMPNVRDLLKHSTTPTKNNNTKTNMSYVVERLNGFLNSDDNLWEEIISQYGKIRHPNIVKLLGACRSEKEGLLIYENIQGRSLSQALHGLSWVSRRRIALGIARALKFLHYHCIFMGEVSPENVIIDEEDDEARLRMDVVSLCCLGPKSLLSSAYVAPETKEAKEITDRNDVYGFGLILVELLTGRGPMDPELGAHEGIVGWARYCYSDCHLDTWIDSVIRDQIKMKNQNEIVEIMNLALQCTATDPAARPC
;
A
#
# COMPACT_ATOMS: atom_id res chain seq x y z
N GLU A 1 -0.16 24.70 -29.40
CA GLU A 1 -0.72 23.95 -30.54
C GLU A 1 0.41 23.47 -31.45
N ILE A 2 0.21 22.41 -32.23
CA ILE A 2 1.20 21.96 -33.24
C ILE A 2 1.09 22.88 -34.47
N PRO A 3 2.19 23.55 -34.90
CA PRO A 3 2.12 24.46 -36.04
C PRO A 3 1.94 23.68 -37.35
N SER A 4 0.95 24.08 -38.16
CA SER A 4 0.69 23.45 -39.48
C SER A 4 1.89 23.49 -40.44
N ARG A 5 2.75 24.51 -40.31
CA ARG A 5 4.00 24.66 -41.07
C ARG A 5 5.00 23.53 -40.84
N LEU A 6 4.86 22.73 -39.77
CA LEU A 6 5.67 21.54 -39.53
C LEU A 6 5.62 20.57 -40.73
N GLY A 7 4.48 20.48 -41.41
CA GLY A 7 4.29 19.66 -42.61
C GLY A 7 5.21 20.02 -43.80
N ASN A 8 5.85 21.20 -43.78
CA ASN A 8 6.79 21.62 -44.82
C ASN A 8 8.16 20.95 -44.70
N LEU A 9 8.49 20.37 -43.54
CA LEU A 9 9.79 19.74 -43.28
C LEU A 9 9.84 18.30 -43.80
N ARG A 10 9.63 18.12 -45.12
CA ARG A 10 9.37 16.82 -45.76
C ARG A 10 10.46 15.74 -45.60
N LYS A 11 11.67 16.12 -45.16
CA LYS A 11 12.78 15.20 -44.87
C LYS A 11 12.79 14.67 -43.44
N LEU A 12 11.89 15.12 -42.57
CA LEU A 12 11.80 14.62 -41.19
C LEU A 12 11.51 13.12 -41.17
N LYS A 13 12.26 12.41 -40.32
CA LYS A 13 12.10 10.98 -40.06
C LYS A 13 11.46 10.70 -38.71
N TRP A 14 11.71 11.58 -37.74
CA TRP A 14 11.25 11.44 -36.37
C TRP A 14 10.62 12.73 -35.90
N VAL A 15 9.46 12.63 -35.28
CA VAL A 15 8.78 13.72 -34.58
C VAL A 15 8.41 13.18 -33.21
N TYR A 16 9.06 13.72 -32.17
CA TYR A 16 8.76 13.43 -30.77
C TYR A 16 8.30 14.72 -30.10
N LEU A 17 6.99 14.81 -29.82
CA LEU A 17 6.35 15.93 -29.14
C LEU A 17 5.53 15.45 -27.93
N GLY A 18 5.79 14.23 -27.48
CA GLY A 18 5.13 13.63 -26.32
C GLY A 18 5.42 14.37 -25.01
N TYR A 19 4.61 14.12 -23.97
CA TYR A 19 4.80 14.67 -22.62
C TYR A 19 4.89 16.20 -22.60
N ASN A 20 3.93 16.84 -23.27
CA ASN A 20 3.84 18.29 -23.34
C ASN A 20 2.41 18.75 -23.00
N LYS A 21 2.17 20.07 -23.05
CA LYS A 21 0.83 20.67 -22.87
C LYS A 21 0.21 21.12 -24.21
N LEU A 22 0.57 20.47 -25.32
CA LEU A 22 0.09 20.85 -26.65
C LEU A 22 -1.42 20.63 -26.75
N SER A 23 -2.12 21.66 -27.20
CA SER A 23 -3.57 21.67 -27.37
C SER A 23 -3.97 21.86 -28.84
N GLY A 24 -5.27 21.86 -29.12
CA GLY A 24 -5.83 22.06 -30.46
C GLY A 24 -5.86 20.76 -31.27
N LYS A 25 -6.11 20.86 -32.58
CA LYS A 25 -6.19 19.70 -33.48
C LYS A 25 -4.81 19.31 -34.01
N ILE A 26 -4.64 18.03 -34.33
CA ILE A 26 -3.48 17.56 -35.11
C ILE A 26 -3.58 18.14 -36.54
N PRO A 27 -2.59 18.92 -37.02
CA PRO A 27 -2.66 19.52 -38.34
C PRO A 27 -2.62 18.48 -39.46
N SER A 28 -3.58 18.53 -40.38
CA SER A 28 -3.62 17.62 -41.54
C SER A 28 -2.39 17.73 -42.44
N GLY A 29 -1.71 18.88 -42.44
CA GLY A 29 -0.45 19.12 -43.15
C GLY A 29 0.69 18.19 -42.72
N MET A 30 0.64 17.57 -41.54
CA MET A 30 1.62 16.56 -41.12
C MET A 30 1.61 15.32 -42.02
N GLY A 31 0.50 15.03 -42.73
CA GLY A 31 0.44 13.98 -43.75
C GLY A 31 1.36 14.21 -44.96
N MET A 32 2.02 15.37 -45.06
CA MET A 32 3.02 15.67 -46.09
C MET A 32 4.43 15.17 -45.74
N LEU A 33 4.67 14.71 -44.51
CA LEU A 33 5.96 14.24 -44.01
C LEU A 33 6.27 12.81 -44.49
N LYS A 34 6.36 12.59 -45.81
CA LYS A 34 6.49 11.24 -46.39
C LYS A 34 7.73 10.45 -45.95
N SER A 35 8.76 11.10 -45.42
CA SER A 35 9.96 10.43 -44.86
C SER A 35 9.79 9.98 -43.41
N LEU A 36 8.67 10.31 -42.76
CA LEU A 36 8.44 10.05 -41.35
C LEU A 36 8.32 8.56 -41.09
N SER A 37 9.11 8.07 -40.12
CA SER A 37 9.08 6.70 -39.62
C SER A 37 8.56 6.61 -38.19
N HIS A 38 8.76 7.65 -37.37
CA HIS A 38 8.23 7.71 -36.00
C HIS A 38 7.47 9.02 -35.80
N LEU A 39 6.23 8.89 -35.34
CA LEU A 39 5.41 10.00 -34.89
C LEU A 39 4.92 9.71 -33.47
N ASP A 40 5.39 10.51 -32.53
CA ASP A 40 5.02 10.42 -31.13
C ASP A 40 4.46 11.77 -30.64
N LEU A 41 3.17 11.74 -30.28
CA LEU A 41 2.41 12.86 -29.72
C LEU A 41 1.76 12.48 -28.37
N VAL A 42 2.32 11.49 -27.65
CA VAL A 42 1.75 10.97 -26.39
C VAL A 42 1.55 12.06 -25.32
N TYR A 43 0.59 11.89 -24.41
CA TYR A 43 0.47 12.69 -23.19
C TYR A 43 0.42 14.19 -23.49
N ASN A 44 -0.66 14.62 -24.13
CA ASN A 44 -0.91 16.01 -24.49
C ASN A 44 -2.41 16.33 -24.35
N ASN A 45 -2.80 17.56 -24.69
CA ASN A 45 -4.19 18.03 -24.72
C ASN A 45 -4.75 18.12 -26.16
N LEU A 46 -4.26 17.29 -27.08
CA LEU A 46 -4.70 17.31 -28.49
C LEU A 46 -6.14 16.82 -28.60
N SER A 47 -6.92 17.45 -29.47
CA SER A 47 -8.36 17.22 -29.61
C SER A 47 -8.79 17.10 -31.08
N GLY A 48 -10.04 16.71 -31.31
CA GLY A 48 -10.57 16.51 -32.66
C GLY A 48 -10.10 15.20 -33.30
N PRO A 49 -10.40 14.98 -34.60
CA PRO A 49 -10.14 13.71 -35.26
C PRO A 49 -8.68 13.53 -35.67
N ILE A 50 -8.26 12.27 -35.72
CA ILE A 50 -7.00 11.87 -36.34
C ILE A 50 -7.08 12.21 -37.85
N PRO A 51 -6.13 12.97 -38.41
CA PRO A 51 -6.18 13.34 -39.83
C PRO A 51 -6.10 12.12 -40.75
N SER A 52 -7.04 11.98 -41.67
CA SER A 52 -7.01 10.90 -42.68
C SER A 52 -5.77 10.96 -43.60
N SER A 53 -5.15 12.15 -43.71
CA SER A 53 -3.89 12.37 -44.41
C SER A 53 -2.70 11.59 -43.81
N PHE A 54 -2.81 11.06 -42.59
CA PHE A 54 -1.79 10.17 -42.02
C PHE A 54 -1.63 8.87 -42.83
N GLY A 55 -2.65 8.47 -43.59
CA GLY A 55 -2.53 7.37 -44.56
C GLY A 55 -1.51 7.60 -45.68
N ASN A 56 -1.03 8.84 -45.88
CA ASN A 56 0.02 9.16 -46.86
C ASN A 56 1.44 8.90 -46.31
N LEU A 57 1.59 8.62 -45.01
CA LEU A 57 2.87 8.42 -44.35
C LEU A 57 3.37 6.98 -44.54
N THR A 58 3.61 6.57 -45.79
CA THR A 58 3.87 5.16 -46.15
C THR A 58 5.16 4.57 -45.55
N ASN A 59 6.06 5.40 -45.01
CA ASN A 59 7.28 4.96 -44.30
C ASN A 59 7.09 4.85 -42.78
N LEU A 60 5.91 5.18 -42.26
CA LEU A 60 5.63 5.19 -40.84
C LEU A 60 5.70 3.78 -40.26
N GLN A 61 6.46 3.64 -39.18
CA GLN A 61 6.68 2.39 -38.45
C GLN A 61 6.06 2.47 -37.06
N TYR A 62 6.11 3.63 -36.42
CA TYR A 62 5.60 3.86 -35.06
C TYR A 62 4.68 5.08 -35.07
N LEU A 63 3.45 4.88 -34.60
CA LEU A 63 2.45 5.94 -34.45
C LEU A 63 1.88 5.89 -33.03
N PHE A 64 2.25 6.87 -32.21
CA PHE A 64 1.84 6.97 -30.81
C PHE A 64 1.06 8.26 -30.59
N LEU A 65 -0.24 8.13 -30.33
CA LEU A 65 -1.17 9.25 -30.08
C LEU A 65 -1.91 9.10 -28.74
N TYR A 66 -1.50 8.16 -27.88
CA TYR A 66 -2.23 7.82 -26.66
C TYR A 66 -2.19 8.92 -25.60
N GLN A 67 -3.12 8.86 -24.65
CA GLN A 67 -3.32 9.85 -23.59
C GLN A 67 -3.48 11.27 -24.14
N ASN A 68 -4.54 11.45 -24.92
CA ASN A 68 -4.97 12.73 -25.49
C ASN A 68 -6.51 12.84 -25.40
N LYS A 69 -7.10 13.84 -26.08
CA LYS A 69 -8.56 14.07 -26.16
C LYS A 69 -9.08 13.89 -27.60
N LEU A 70 -8.47 12.99 -28.36
CA LEU A 70 -8.83 12.76 -29.77
C LEU A 70 -10.21 12.13 -29.87
N THR A 71 -10.98 12.50 -30.89
CA THR A 71 -12.39 12.13 -31.06
C THR A 71 -12.67 11.60 -32.46
N GLY A 72 -13.81 10.92 -32.66
CA GLY A 72 -14.23 10.47 -33.99
C GLY A 72 -13.58 9.16 -34.41
N SER A 73 -13.83 8.73 -35.66
CA SER A 73 -13.37 7.43 -36.15
C SER A 73 -11.89 7.38 -36.49
N ILE A 74 -11.27 6.22 -36.25
CA ILE A 74 -9.91 5.94 -36.73
C ILE A 74 -9.95 5.90 -38.27
N PRO A 75 -9.19 6.75 -38.99
CA PRO A 75 -9.21 6.75 -40.44
C PRO A 75 -8.77 5.39 -41.02
N PRO A 76 -9.56 4.74 -41.89
CA PRO A 76 -9.20 3.47 -42.51
C PRO A 76 -7.87 3.51 -43.27
N SER A 77 -7.48 4.68 -43.75
CA SER A 77 -6.21 4.91 -44.45
C SER A 77 -4.97 4.61 -43.59
N ILE A 78 -5.08 4.68 -42.25
CA ILE A 78 -3.98 4.29 -41.33
C ILE A 78 -3.72 2.79 -41.39
N PHE A 79 -4.78 1.98 -41.54
CA PHE A 79 -4.68 0.52 -41.63
C PHE A 79 -4.19 0.03 -43.01
N SER A 80 -3.87 0.95 -43.92
CA SER A 80 -3.20 0.67 -45.19
C SER A 80 -1.67 0.88 -45.13
N LEU A 81 -1.13 1.33 -43.99
CA LEU A 81 0.30 1.62 -43.81
C LEU A 81 1.12 0.34 -43.59
N GLN A 82 1.54 -0.30 -44.69
CA GLN A 82 2.22 -1.61 -44.67
C GLN A 82 3.54 -1.69 -43.86
N ASN A 83 4.15 -0.54 -43.57
CA ASN A 83 5.39 -0.47 -42.79
C ASN A 83 5.17 -0.34 -41.28
N LEU A 84 3.92 -0.21 -40.82
CA LEU A 84 3.60 0.00 -39.42
C LEU A 84 3.95 -1.24 -38.59
N ILE A 85 4.71 -1.04 -37.52
CA ILE A 85 5.19 -2.06 -36.58
C ILE A 85 4.41 -1.93 -35.26
N SER A 86 4.20 -0.71 -34.79
CA SER A 86 3.46 -0.43 -33.56
C SER A 86 2.49 0.72 -33.77
N LEU A 87 1.24 0.50 -33.34
CA LEU A 87 0.18 1.49 -33.36
C LEU A 87 -0.43 1.59 -31.95
N ASP A 88 -0.31 2.78 -31.37
CA ASP A 88 -0.93 3.09 -30.07
C ASP A 88 -1.80 4.34 -30.16
N LEU A 89 -3.12 4.11 -30.08
CA LEU A 89 -4.15 5.15 -30.08
C LEU A 89 -4.99 5.10 -28.79
N SER A 90 -4.49 4.43 -27.75
CA SER A 90 -5.21 4.20 -26.50
C SER A 90 -5.50 5.50 -25.70
N ASP A 91 -6.34 5.41 -24.67
CA ASP A 91 -6.65 6.52 -23.75
C ASP A 91 -7.03 7.83 -24.48
N ASN A 92 -8.10 7.74 -25.27
CA ASN A 92 -8.66 8.85 -26.03
C ASN A 92 -10.21 8.75 -26.03
N SER A 93 -10.89 9.50 -26.89
CA SER A 93 -12.36 9.43 -27.09
C SER A 93 -12.71 9.03 -28.53
N LEU A 94 -11.90 8.15 -29.13
CA LEU A 94 -12.13 7.63 -30.49
C LEU A 94 -13.38 6.75 -30.53
N SER A 95 -14.11 6.78 -31.64
CA SER A 95 -15.41 6.13 -31.77
C SER A 95 -15.54 5.37 -33.10
N GLY A 96 -16.64 4.65 -33.29
CA GLY A 96 -16.87 3.88 -34.52
C GLY A 96 -16.11 2.56 -34.56
N GLU A 97 -16.14 1.88 -35.70
CA GLU A 97 -15.59 0.52 -35.83
C GLU A 97 -14.08 0.50 -36.06
N ILE A 98 -13.45 -0.60 -35.66
CA ILE A 98 -12.05 -0.90 -36.01
C ILE A 98 -12.01 -1.31 -37.50
N PRO A 99 -11.36 -0.53 -38.39
CA PRO A 99 -11.26 -0.86 -39.81
C PRO A 99 -10.48 -2.15 -40.07
N GLU A 100 -10.61 -2.70 -41.29
CA GLU A 100 -9.84 -3.89 -41.67
C GLU A 100 -8.33 -3.67 -41.58
N VAL A 101 -7.65 -4.62 -40.94
CA VAL A 101 -6.21 -4.53 -40.64
C VAL A 101 -5.34 -5.37 -41.58
N ALA A 102 -5.95 -6.11 -42.53
CA ALA A 102 -5.30 -7.17 -43.31
C ALA A 102 -3.99 -6.77 -44.00
N HIS A 103 -3.80 -5.48 -44.32
CA HIS A 103 -2.63 -4.93 -45.01
C HIS A 103 -1.42 -4.68 -44.10
N LEU A 104 -1.59 -4.66 -42.77
CA LEU A 104 -0.55 -4.33 -41.80
C LEU A 104 0.39 -5.51 -41.50
N LYS A 105 1.02 -6.09 -42.53
CA LYS A 105 1.80 -7.34 -42.41
C LYS A 105 2.99 -7.27 -41.45
N LYS A 106 3.50 -6.08 -41.11
CA LYS A 106 4.61 -5.88 -40.16
C LYS A 106 4.17 -5.56 -38.73
N LEU A 107 2.86 -5.40 -38.50
CA LEU A 107 2.35 -4.98 -37.20
C LEU A 107 2.61 -6.05 -36.15
N GLN A 108 3.21 -5.63 -35.04
CA GLN A 108 3.52 -6.45 -33.88
C GLN A 108 2.68 -6.06 -32.67
N VAL A 109 2.41 -4.77 -32.52
CA VAL A 109 1.70 -4.20 -31.36
C VAL A 109 0.53 -3.35 -31.84
N LEU A 110 -0.66 -3.67 -31.32
CA LEU A 110 -1.88 -2.91 -31.55
C LEU A 110 -2.55 -2.58 -30.22
N HIS A 111 -2.50 -1.31 -29.83
CA HIS A 111 -3.15 -0.77 -28.64
C HIS A 111 -4.23 0.22 -29.04
N LEU A 112 -5.49 -0.11 -28.74
CA LEU A 112 -6.66 0.75 -28.98
C LEU A 112 -7.57 0.83 -27.72
N PHE A 113 -7.04 0.46 -26.56
CA PHE A 113 -7.81 0.38 -25.32
C PHE A 113 -8.25 1.76 -24.79
N SER A 114 -9.18 1.79 -23.84
CA SER A 114 -9.72 3.03 -23.23
C SER A 114 -10.18 4.05 -24.26
N ASN A 115 -11.16 3.66 -25.08
CA ASN A 115 -11.79 4.50 -26.09
C ASN A 115 -13.31 4.19 -26.14
N ASN A 116 -14.02 4.74 -27.13
CA ASN A 116 -15.45 4.52 -27.35
C ASN A 116 -15.70 3.72 -28.65
N LEU A 117 -14.79 2.80 -29.02
CA LEU A 117 -14.87 2.01 -30.25
C LEU A 117 -16.01 1.00 -30.17
N THR A 118 -16.67 0.77 -31.30
CA THR A 118 -17.86 -0.08 -31.44
C THR A 118 -17.65 -1.16 -32.50
N GLY A 119 -18.66 -1.99 -32.74
CA GLY A 119 -18.63 -3.00 -33.80
C GLY A 119 -17.82 -4.24 -33.40
N LYS A 120 -17.56 -5.11 -34.38
CA LYS A 120 -16.90 -6.39 -34.15
C LYS A 120 -15.38 -6.28 -34.26
N ILE A 121 -14.68 -7.15 -33.55
CA ILE A 121 -13.26 -7.42 -33.79
C ILE A 121 -13.15 -8.11 -35.17
N SER A 122 -12.52 -7.45 -36.15
CA SER A 122 -12.41 -7.99 -37.51
C SER A 122 -11.60 -9.28 -37.57
N ASP A 123 -12.09 -10.28 -38.32
CA ASP A 123 -11.37 -11.54 -38.59
C ASP A 123 -10.00 -11.32 -39.23
N SER A 124 -9.80 -10.18 -39.91
CA SER A 124 -8.52 -9.82 -40.52
C SER A 124 -7.38 -9.72 -39.51
N ILE A 125 -7.65 -9.45 -38.22
CA ILE A 125 -6.65 -9.44 -37.14
C ILE A 125 -5.96 -10.81 -37.03
N SER A 126 -6.72 -11.91 -37.20
CA SER A 126 -6.20 -13.27 -37.16
C SER A 126 -5.19 -13.56 -38.30
N SER A 127 -5.18 -12.75 -39.36
CA SER A 127 -4.30 -12.92 -40.53
C SER A 127 -2.97 -12.17 -40.43
N LEU A 128 -2.71 -11.44 -39.34
CA LEU A 128 -1.51 -10.60 -39.17
C LEU A 128 -0.28 -11.40 -38.70
N PRO A 129 0.65 -11.78 -39.58
CA PRO A 129 1.64 -12.82 -39.28
C PRO A 129 2.59 -12.48 -38.12
N ASN A 130 2.80 -11.19 -37.85
CA ASN A 130 3.75 -10.71 -36.84
C ASN A 130 3.08 -10.20 -35.55
N LEU A 131 1.75 -10.25 -35.44
CA LEU A 131 1.05 -9.71 -34.28
C LEU A 131 1.43 -10.49 -33.01
N GLN A 132 1.86 -9.75 -31.98
CA GLN A 132 2.28 -10.29 -30.68
C GLN A 132 1.41 -9.75 -29.55
N VAL A 133 1.13 -8.45 -29.58
CA VAL A 133 0.38 -7.75 -28.53
C VAL A 133 -0.90 -7.16 -29.11
N LEU A 134 -2.03 -7.58 -28.57
CA LEU A 134 -3.35 -7.07 -28.91
C LEU A 134 -4.07 -6.60 -27.65
N GLN A 135 -4.29 -5.28 -27.55
CA GLN A 135 -5.00 -4.68 -26.42
C GLN A 135 -6.13 -3.77 -26.90
N LEU A 136 -7.36 -4.21 -26.68
CA LEU A 136 -8.59 -3.52 -27.11
C LEU A 136 -9.57 -3.28 -25.93
N TRP A 137 -9.10 -3.43 -24.70
CA TRP A 137 -9.93 -3.36 -23.49
C TRP A 137 -10.55 -1.98 -23.25
N ALA A 138 -11.58 -1.90 -22.40
CA ALA A 138 -12.34 -0.67 -22.12
C ALA A 138 -12.80 0.06 -23.40
N ASN A 139 -13.66 -0.62 -24.16
CA ASN A 139 -14.36 -0.11 -25.33
C ASN A 139 -15.81 -0.67 -25.35
N ASN A 140 -16.56 -0.43 -26.42
CA ASN A 140 -17.91 -0.96 -26.63
C ASN A 140 -17.94 -2.01 -27.76
N LEU A 141 -16.90 -2.84 -27.86
CA LEU A 141 -16.82 -3.87 -28.90
C LEU A 141 -17.84 -4.99 -28.63
N VAL A 142 -18.44 -5.50 -29.70
CA VAL A 142 -19.51 -6.53 -29.67
C VAL A 142 -19.16 -7.72 -30.56
N GLY A 143 -19.93 -8.80 -30.43
CA GLY A 143 -19.76 -10.00 -31.24
C GLY A 143 -18.62 -10.90 -30.76
N GLU A 144 -18.25 -11.88 -31.58
CA GLU A 144 -17.29 -12.92 -31.17
C GLU A 144 -15.83 -12.48 -31.31
N ILE A 145 -14.97 -13.08 -30.47
CA ILE A 145 -13.53 -13.07 -30.71
C ILE A 145 -13.26 -13.96 -31.94
N PRO A 146 -12.50 -13.48 -32.95
CA PRO A 146 -12.21 -14.27 -34.15
C PRO A 146 -11.66 -15.66 -33.84
N GLN A 147 -12.32 -16.70 -34.36
CA GLN A 147 -12.05 -18.11 -34.00
C GLN A 147 -10.64 -18.60 -34.41
N GLU A 148 -10.01 -17.93 -35.38
CA GLU A 148 -8.67 -18.24 -35.87
C GLU A 148 -7.57 -17.40 -35.18
N LEU A 149 -7.92 -16.54 -34.21
CA LEU A 149 -6.97 -15.69 -33.50
C LEU A 149 -5.93 -16.53 -32.75
N GLY A 150 -4.65 -16.28 -33.03
CA GLY A 150 -3.52 -17.04 -32.47
C GLY A 150 -3.09 -18.24 -33.31
N LYS A 151 -3.84 -18.62 -34.35
CA LYS A 151 -3.43 -19.70 -35.26
C LYS A 151 -2.27 -19.31 -36.18
N HIS A 152 -2.26 -18.07 -36.65
CA HIS A 152 -1.31 -17.57 -37.65
C HIS A 152 -0.42 -16.44 -37.13
N ASN A 153 -0.48 -16.14 -35.83
CA ASN A 153 0.22 -15.02 -35.20
C ASN A 153 0.95 -15.50 -33.94
N ASN A 154 2.02 -14.80 -33.58
CA ASN A 154 2.84 -15.15 -32.42
C ASN A 154 2.38 -14.40 -31.16
N LEU A 155 1.13 -14.61 -30.74
CA LEU A 155 0.54 -13.86 -29.63
C LEU A 155 1.28 -14.12 -28.32
N THR A 156 1.58 -13.04 -27.60
CA THR A 156 2.22 -13.04 -26.28
C THR A 156 1.31 -12.40 -25.23
N ILE A 157 0.55 -11.36 -25.61
CA ILE A 157 -0.40 -10.64 -24.77
C ILE A 157 -1.71 -10.43 -25.54
N VAL A 158 -2.82 -10.84 -24.92
CA VAL A 158 -4.18 -10.55 -25.39
C VAL A 158 -4.98 -9.96 -24.23
N ASP A 159 -5.43 -8.72 -24.41
CA ASP A 159 -6.33 -8.04 -23.48
C ASP A 159 -7.54 -7.45 -24.20
N LEU A 160 -8.68 -8.11 -24.03
CA LEU A 160 -9.97 -7.74 -24.63
C LEU A 160 -11.03 -7.46 -23.55
N SER A 161 -10.59 -7.23 -22.31
CA SER A 161 -11.49 -7.06 -21.17
C SER A 161 -12.36 -5.81 -21.24
N THR A 162 -13.43 -5.77 -20.44
CA THR A 162 -14.31 -4.59 -20.32
C THR A 162 -14.86 -4.15 -21.69
N ASN A 163 -15.59 -5.05 -22.33
CA ASN A 163 -16.28 -4.84 -23.60
C ASN A 163 -17.65 -5.57 -23.54
N SER A 164 -18.33 -5.74 -24.67
CA SER A 164 -19.57 -6.52 -24.82
C SER A 164 -19.37 -7.72 -25.77
N LEU A 165 -18.20 -8.36 -25.71
CA LEU A 165 -17.87 -9.51 -26.56
C LEU A 165 -18.66 -10.76 -26.13
N SER A 166 -19.06 -11.57 -27.10
CA SER A 166 -19.88 -12.76 -26.92
C SER A 166 -19.23 -14.01 -27.51
N GLY A 167 -19.89 -15.16 -27.39
CA GLY A 167 -19.43 -16.42 -27.98
C GLY A 167 -18.25 -17.04 -27.22
N LYS A 168 -17.58 -17.99 -27.86
CA LYS A 168 -16.57 -18.85 -27.21
C LYS A 168 -15.17 -18.26 -27.25
N ILE A 169 -14.38 -18.57 -26.23
CA ILE A 169 -12.93 -18.33 -26.25
C ILE A 169 -12.29 -19.19 -27.36
N PRO A 170 -11.53 -18.62 -28.30
CA PRO A 170 -10.93 -19.39 -29.38
C PRO A 170 -9.89 -20.40 -28.88
N LYS A 171 -10.02 -21.65 -29.32
CA LYS A 171 -9.09 -22.75 -29.00
C LYS A 171 -7.67 -22.53 -29.52
N SER A 172 -7.49 -21.66 -30.51
CA SER A 172 -6.23 -21.36 -31.20
C SER A 172 -5.38 -20.28 -30.51
N LEU A 173 -5.88 -19.62 -29.45
CA LEU A 173 -5.22 -18.48 -28.81
C LEU A 173 -3.76 -18.73 -28.40
N CYS A 174 -3.44 -19.95 -27.97
CA CYS A 174 -2.08 -20.33 -27.57
C CYS A 174 -1.40 -21.30 -28.55
N ASN A 175 -1.81 -21.35 -29.82
CA ASN A 175 -1.10 -22.19 -30.80
C ASN A 175 0.37 -21.79 -30.98
N SER A 176 0.72 -20.52 -30.71
CA SER A 176 2.11 -20.05 -30.71
C SER A 176 2.96 -20.67 -29.59
N GLY A 177 2.34 -21.10 -28.48
CA GLY A 177 3.04 -21.50 -27.27
C GLY A 177 3.70 -20.35 -26.50
N HIS A 178 3.52 -19.08 -26.92
CA HIS A 178 4.17 -17.91 -26.32
C HIS A 178 3.23 -16.98 -25.54
N LEU A 179 1.92 -17.25 -25.53
CA LEU A 179 0.92 -16.45 -24.83
C LEU A 179 1.11 -16.54 -23.32
N PHE A 180 1.54 -15.45 -22.69
CA PHE A 180 1.77 -15.41 -21.23
C PHE A 180 0.75 -14.57 -20.45
N LYS A 181 0.02 -13.66 -21.12
CA LYS A 181 -0.99 -12.79 -20.50
C LYS A 181 -2.30 -12.87 -21.31
N LEU A 182 -3.34 -13.43 -20.69
CA LEU A 182 -4.68 -13.55 -21.26
C LEU A 182 -5.70 -12.89 -20.34
N ILE A 183 -6.31 -11.80 -20.81
CA ILE A 183 -7.23 -10.98 -20.03
C ILE A 183 -8.49 -10.73 -20.85
N LEU A 184 -9.62 -11.32 -20.42
CA LEU A 184 -10.91 -11.29 -21.12
C LEU A 184 -12.09 -10.93 -20.19
N PHE A 185 -11.81 -10.47 -18.97
CA PHE A 185 -12.83 -10.23 -17.96
C PHE A 185 -13.87 -9.17 -18.35
N SER A 186 -15.04 -9.17 -17.70
CA SER A 186 -16.12 -8.21 -17.94
C SER A 186 -16.54 -8.14 -19.40
N ASN A 187 -17.06 -9.27 -19.89
CA ASN A 187 -17.66 -9.44 -21.21
C ASN A 187 -18.90 -10.36 -21.09
N SER A 188 -19.44 -10.83 -22.22
CA SER A 188 -20.52 -11.81 -22.30
C SER A 188 -20.04 -13.13 -22.94
N LEU A 189 -18.78 -13.52 -22.71
CA LEU A 189 -18.21 -14.76 -23.26
C LEU A 189 -18.89 -15.97 -22.63
N GLU A 190 -19.12 -17.01 -23.43
CA GLU A 190 -19.88 -18.20 -23.06
C GLU A 190 -19.20 -19.50 -23.51
N GLY A 191 -19.77 -20.63 -23.08
CA GLY A 191 -19.21 -21.95 -23.34
C GLY A 191 -18.03 -22.29 -22.45
N GLU A 192 -17.32 -23.36 -22.80
CA GLU A 192 -16.25 -23.92 -21.98
C GLU A 192 -14.92 -23.20 -22.17
N ILE A 193 -14.10 -23.18 -21.11
CA ILE A 193 -12.68 -22.82 -21.23
C ILE A 193 -11.99 -23.87 -22.11
N PRO A 194 -11.37 -23.49 -23.25
CA PRO A 194 -10.78 -24.45 -24.17
C PRO A 194 -9.67 -25.29 -23.53
N SER A 195 -9.72 -26.61 -23.74
CA SER A 195 -8.71 -27.54 -23.22
C SER A 195 -7.29 -27.26 -23.73
N SER A 196 -7.16 -26.64 -24.90
CA SER A 196 -5.87 -26.20 -25.45
C SER A 196 -5.14 -25.19 -24.55
N LEU A 197 -5.86 -24.36 -23.78
CA LEU A 197 -5.24 -23.46 -22.80
C LEU A 197 -4.58 -24.23 -21.65
N GLY A 198 -5.05 -25.44 -21.34
CA GLY A 198 -4.42 -26.33 -20.37
C GLY A 198 -3.05 -26.86 -20.79
N ASN A 199 -2.68 -26.73 -22.07
CA ASN A 199 -1.36 -27.09 -22.58
C ASN A 199 -0.45 -25.86 -22.78
N CYS A 200 -0.94 -24.66 -22.46
CA CYS A 200 -0.24 -23.40 -22.70
C CYS A 200 0.73 -23.07 -21.55
N ASN A 201 1.87 -23.77 -21.51
CA ASN A 201 2.86 -23.67 -20.42
C ASN A 201 3.49 -22.28 -20.25
N SER A 202 3.32 -21.37 -21.22
CA SER A 202 3.80 -19.99 -21.14
C SER A 202 2.88 -19.06 -20.34
N LEU A 203 1.63 -19.46 -20.05
CA LEU A 203 0.69 -18.63 -19.29
C LEU A 203 1.23 -18.28 -17.90
N LYS A 204 1.08 -16.99 -17.56
CA LYS A 204 1.46 -16.42 -16.27
C LYS A 204 0.30 -15.72 -15.57
N ARG A 205 -0.51 -14.97 -16.34
CA ARG A 205 -1.65 -14.20 -15.82
C ARG A 205 -2.89 -14.49 -16.65
N ILE A 206 -3.92 -15.01 -16.00
CA ILE A 206 -5.19 -15.39 -16.62
C ILE A 206 -6.33 -14.71 -15.86
N ARG A 207 -7.14 -13.94 -16.58
CA ARG A 207 -8.28 -13.20 -16.02
C ARG A 207 -9.49 -13.33 -16.92
N LEU A 208 -10.45 -14.16 -16.52
CA LEU A 208 -11.67 -14.47 -17.25
C LEU A 208 -12.94 -14.11 -16.46
N GLN A 209 -12.81 -13.37 -15.36
CA GLN A 209 -13.92 -13.11 -14.46
C GLN A 209 -15.06 -12.29 -15.09
N ASN A 210 -16.25 -12.36 -14.50
CA ASN A 210 -17.44 -11.62 -14.94
C ASN A 210 -17.77 -11.88 -16.41
N ASN A 211 -18.07 -13.14 -16.72
CA ASN A 211 -18.52 -13.62 -18.03
C ASN A 211 -19.66 -14.65 -17.81
N SER A 212 -20.04 -15.39 -18.85
CA SER A 212 -21.02 -16.49 -18.81
C SER A 212 -20.37 -17.85 -19.14
N LEU A 213 -19.07 -18.02 -18.82
CA LEU A 213 -18.34 -19.26 -19.09
C LEU A 213 -18.93 -20.41 -18.27
N SER A 214 -18.98 -21.60 -18.85
CA SER A 214 -19.64 -22.78 -18.28
C SER A 214 -18.77 -24.04 -18.37
N GLY A 215 -19.24 -25.15 -17.80
CA GLY A 215 -18.54 -26.43 -17.84
C GLY A 215 -17.40 -26.51 -16.82
N GLY A 216 -16.62 -27.59 -16.88
CA GLY A 216 -15.52 -27.87 -15.94
C GLY A 216 -14.20 -27.20 -16.30
N LEU A 217 -13.31 -27.07 -15.32
CA LEU A 217 -11.92 -26.69 -15.60
C LEU A 217 -11.22 -27.82 -16.37
N PRO A 218 -10.51 -27.52 -17.48
CA PRO A 218 -9.76 -28.54 -18.19
C PRO A 218 -8.65 -29.15 -17.33
N LYS A 219 -8.43 -30.47 -17.41
CA LYS A 219 -7.45 -31.20 -16.56
C LYS A 219 -6.02 -30.66 -16.60
N GLY A 220 -5.56 -30.13 -17.74
CA GLY A 220 -4.21 -29.53 -17.87
C GLY A 220 -4.10 -28.14 -17.24
N PHE A 221 -5.23 -27.47 -17.02
CA PHE A 221 -5.29 -26.08 -16.58
C PHE A 221 -4.78 -25.90 -15.14
N THR A 222 -5.03 -26.89 -14.29
CA THR A 222 -4.54 -26.95 -12.90
C THR A 222 -3.06 -27.38 -12.78
N LYS A 223 -2.37 -27.59 -13.91
CA LYS A 223 -0.96 -28.02 -13.99
C LYS A 223 -0.05 -26.95 -14.62
N LEU A 224 -0.56 -25.74 -14.83
CA LEU A 224 0.17 -24.65 -15.44
C LEU A 224 1.16 -24.02 -14.45
N LYS A 225 2.42 -24.46 -14.52
CA LYS A 225 3.46 -24.17 -13.50
C LYS A 225 3.86 -22.70 -13.37
N ASN A 226 3.64 -21.90 -14.40
CA ASN A 226 4.09 -20.50 -14.48
C ASN A 226 2.99 -19.49 -14.11
N VAL A 227 1.76 -19.94 -13.89
CA VAL A 227 0.63 -19.07 -13.58
C VAL A 227 0.71 -18.62 -12.12
N TYR A 228 0.88 -17.31 -11.94
CA TYR A 228 0.89 -16.67 -10.63
C TYR A 228 -0.45 -16.01 -10.27
N PHE A 229 -1.28 -15.68 -11.27
CA PHE A 229 -2.56 -14.99 -11.06
C PHE A 229 -3.64 -15.62 -11.93
N LEU A 230 -4.65 -16.22 -11.28
CA LEU A 230 -5.77 -16.88 -11.91
C LEU A 230 -7.10 -16.40 -11.32
N ASP A 231 -7.87 -15.67 -12.12
CA ASP A 231 -9.20 -15.16 -11.75
C ASP A 231 -10.25 -15.64 -12.75
N LEU A 232 -11.15 -16.51 -12.29
CA LEU A 232 -12.27 -17.08 -13.04
C LEU A 232 -13.63 -16.73 -12.40
N SER A 233 -13.63 -15.78 -11.46
CA SER A 233 -14.81 -15.48 -10.65
C SER A 233 -16.00 -14.93 -11.44
N GLY A 234 -17.22 -15.04 -10.92
CA GLY A 234 -18.42 -14.46 -11.56
C GLY A 234 -18.69 -15.09 -12.93
N ASN A 235 -18.78 -16.42 -12.97
CA ASN A 235 -19.08 -17.21 -14.16
C ASN A 235 -20.10 -18.31 -13.81
N ASN A 236 -20.35 -19.22 -14.74
CA ASN A 236 -21.22 -20.38 -14.59
C ASN A 236 -20.41 -21.70 -14.62
N LEU A 237 -19.13 -21.65 -14.22
CA LEU A 237 -18.25 -22.83 -14.21
C LEU A 237 -18.71 -23.83 -13.16
N SER A 238 -18.59 -25.11 -13.46
CA SER A 238 -19.18 -26.19 -12.65
C SER A 238 -18.27 -27.41 -12.57
N GLY A 239 -18.66 -28.40 -11.77
CA GLY A 239 -17.94 -29.66 -11.65
C GLY A 239 -16.96 -29.67 -10.49
N LYS A 240 -16.24 -30.77 -10.35
CA LYS A 240 -15.31 -31.00 -9.24
C LYS A 240 -13.93 -30.46 -9.59
N LEU A 241 -13.22 -29.98 -8.56
CA LEU A 241 -11.80 -29.60 -8.67
C LEU A 241 -10.84 -30.76 -8.34
N GLU A 242 -11.40 -31.93 -7.97
CA GLU A 242 -10.69 -33.19 -7.76
C GLU A 242 -10.88 -34.09 -8.99
N ASP A 243 -9.84 -34.82 -9.40
CA ASP A 243 -9.96 -35.86 -10.43
C ASP A 243 -10.74 -37.08 -9.88
N ASP A 244 -11.38 -37.85 -10.76
CA ASP A 244 -12.18 -39.04 -10.41
C ASP A 244 -11.39 -40.11 -9.62
N ASP A 245 -10.05 -40.13 -9.76
CA ASP A 245 -9.14 -41.03 -9.05
C ASP A 245 -8.72 -40.52 -7.65
N GLY A 246 -9.20 -39.34 -7.23
CA GLY A 246 -8.80 -38.68 -5.98
C GLY A 246 -7.42 -38.01 -6.03
N ASP A 247 -6.73 -38.09 -7.18
CA ASP A 247 -5.38 -37.57 -7.44
C ASP A 247 -5.37 -36.13 -8.00
N GLY A 248 -6.43 -35.35 -7.77
CA GLY A 248 -6.61 -33.98 -8.26
C GLY A 248 -5.64 -32.97 -7.62
N PHE A 249 -4.33 -33.19 -7.78
CA PHE A 249 -3.29 -32.31 -7.25
C PHE A 249 -3.24 -31.03 -8.09
N TRP A 250 -3.46 -29.90 -7.42
CA TRP A 250 -3.22 -28.59 -8.00
C TRP A 250 -1.72 -28.35 -8.11
N GLU A 251 -1.18 -28.40 -9.33
CA GLU A 251 0.27 -28.31 -9.59
C GLU A 251 0.67 -26.93 -10.13
N MET A 252 0.41 -25.88 -9.33
CA MET A 252 0.71 -24.49 -9.69
C MET A 252 1.61 -23.82 -8.63
N PRO A 253 2.91 -24.19 -8.57
CA PRO A 253 3.81 -23.75 -7.49
C PRO A 253 4.09 -22.25 -7.45
N THR A 254 3.82 -21.52 -8.54
CA THR A 254 4.01 -20.07 -8.62
C THR A 254 2.73 -19.27 -8.30
N LEU A 255 1.62 -19.94 -8.01
CA LEU A 255 0.32 -19.32 -7.77
C LEU A 255 0.36 -18.43 -6.53
N GLN A 256 0.01 -17.16 -6.72
CA GLN A 256 -0.10 -16.13 -5.69
C GLN A 256 -1.56 -15.71 -5.49
N MET A 257 -2.35 -15.68 -6.56
CA MET A 257 -3.76 -15.32 -6.52
C MET A 257 -4.60 -16.38 -7.23
N LEU A 258 -5.58 -16.92 -6.50
CA LEU A 258 -6.60 -17.82 -7.03
C LEU A 258 -7.99 -17.31 -6.62
N ASN A 259 -8.80 -16.93 -7.61
CA ASN A 259 -10.20 -16.56 -7.39
C ASN A 259 -11.12 -17.36 -8.30
N LEU A 260 -11.95 -18.20 -7.68
CA LEU A 260 -12.99 -19.01 -8.32
C LEU A 260 -14.39 -18.63 -7.83
N ALA A 261 -14.52 -17.51 -7.11
CA ALA A 261 -15.75 -17.13 -6.45
C ALA A 261 -16.93 -16.95 -7.41
N LYS A 262 -18.17 -17.05 -6.92
CA LYS A 262 -19.38 -16.83 -7.72
C LYS A 262 -19.43 -17.73 -8.96
N ASN A 263 -19.38 -19.04 -8.73
CA ASN A 263 -19.48 -20.09 -9.74
C ASN A 263 -20.41 -21.21 -9.21
N LYS A 264 -20.38 -22.39 -9.83
CA LYS A 264 -21.17 -23.59 -9.48
C LYS A 264 -20.26 -24.81 -9.24
N PHE A 265 -19.07 -24.58 -8.70
CA PHE A 265 -18.15 -25.68 -8.39
C PHE A 265 -18.71 -26.50 -7.22
N VAL A 266 -18.55 -27.82 -7.31
CA VAL A 266 -19.07 -28.80 -6.34
C VAL A 266 -17.95 -29.73 -5.86
N GLY A 267 -18.23 -30.55 -4.85
CA GLY A 267 -17.25 -31.48 -4.28
C GLY A 267 -16.38 -30.82 -3.20
N ASN A 268 -15.25 -31.43 -2.87
CA ASN A 268 -14.38 -30.88 -1.82
C ASN A 268 -13.55 -29.70 -2.32
N LEU A 269 -13.00 -28.94 -1.37
CA LEU A 269 -12.01 -27.91 -1.64
C LEU A 269 -10.71 -28.51 -2.20
N PRO A 270 -10.03 -27.85 -3.17
CA PRO A 270 -8.84 -28.40 -3.81
C PRO A 270 -7.64 -28.43 -2.86
N ASP A 271 -6.77 -29.44 -2.98
CA ASP A 271 -5.49 -29.46 -2.28
C ASP A 271 -4.49 -28.49 -2.93
N LEU A 272 -4.23 -27.39 -2.23
CA LEU A 272 -3.32 -26.33 -2.66
C LEU A 272 -1.96 -26.43 -1.96
N SER A 273 -1.62 -27.59 -1.38
CA SER A 273 -0.40 -27.79 -0.60
C SER A 273 0.91 -27.47 -1.34
N ARG A 274 0.90 -27.48 -2.68
CA ARG A 274 2.05 -27.11 -3.54
C ARG A 274 2.10 -25.62 -3.89
N SER A 275 1.02 -24.88 -3.72
CA SER A 275 0.91 -23.44 -4.00
C SER A 275 1.35 -22.62 -2.78
N VAL A 276 2.57 -22.86 -2.29
CA VAL A 276 3.06 -22.24 -1.03
C VAL A 276 3.25 -20.73 -1.10
N LEU A 277 3.25 -20.16 -2.31
CA LEU A 277 3.31 -18.72 -2.57
C LEU A 277 1.93 -18.05 -2.61
N LEU A 278 0.84 -18.81 -2.38
CA LEU A 278 -0.52 -18.29 -2.45
C LEU A 278 -0.73 -17.24 -1.35
N GLU A 279 -1.12 -16.04 -1.79
CA GLU A 279 -1.41 -14.87 -0.98
C GLU A 279 -2.92 -14.68 -0.85
N ASN A 280 -3.67 -14.83 -1.95
CA ASN A 280 -5.12 -14.59 -1.97
C ASN A 280 -5.85 -15.82 -2.51
N LEU A 281 -6.73 -16.39 -1.68
CA LEU A 281 -7.60 -17.51 -2.04
C LEU A 281 -9.06 -17.13 -1.83
N ASP A 282 -9.81 -17.05 -2.93
CA ASP A 282 -11.25 -16.80 -2.89
C ASP A 282 -12.01 -17.90 -3.64
N LEU A 283 -12.74 -18.72 -2.87
CA LEU A 283 -13.59 -19.81 -3.34
C LEU A 283 -15.05 -19.59 -2.90
N SER A 284 -15.39 -18.35 -2.49
CA SER A 284 -16.70 -18.01 -1.96
C SER A 284 -17.82 -18.13 -2.99
N GLU A 285 -19.08 -18.20 -2.56
CA GLU A 285 -20.25 -18.22 -3.45
C GLU A 285 -20.18 -19.35 -4.49
N ASN A 286 -20.03 -20.58 -4.02
CA ASN A 286 -20.02 -21.83 -4.79
C ASN A 286 -20.83 -22.90 -4.05
N ASP A 287 -20.81 -24.13 -4.56
CA ASP A 287 -21.46 -25.30 -3.96
C ASP A 287 -20.42 -26.29 -3.38
N PHE A 288 -19.27 -25.78 -2.89
CA PHE A 288 -18.24 -26.64 -2.28
C PHE A 288 -18.74 -27.26 -0.99
N SER A 289 -18.32 -28.49 -0.74
CA SER A 289 -18.71 -29.32 0.40
C SER A 289 -17.48 -29.96 1.05
N GLY A 290 -17.67 -30.94 1.93
CA GLY A 290 -16.57 -31.60 2.63
C GLY A 290 -16.03 -30.74 3.77
N MET A 291 -14.74 -30.90 4.08
CA MET A 291 -14.06 -30.22 5.18
C MET A 291 -12.99 -29.26 4.67
N ILE A 292 -12.67 -28.22 5.44
CA ILE A 292 -11.50 -27.37 5.16
C ILE A 292 -10.22 -28.23 5.28
N PRO A 293 -9.38 -28.33 4.23
CA PRO A 293 -8.18 -29.15 4.27
C PRO A 293 -7.18 -28.66 5.32
N LYS A 294 -6.71 -29.56 6.18
CA LYS A 294 -5.62 -29.27 7.13
C LYS A 294 -4.34 -28.81 6.44
N SER A 295 -4.14 -29.20 5.18
CA SER A 295 -3.00 -28.77 4.36
C SER A 295 -2.98 -27.25 4.12
N TYR A 296 -4.10 -26.54 4.28
CA TYR A 296 -4.15 -25.08 4.13
C TYR A 296 -3.28 -24.37 5.17
N GLY A 297 -3.02 -25.00 6.33
CA GLY A 297 -2.03 -24.50 7.29
C GLY A 297 -0.59 -24.40 6.75
N ARG A 298 -0.28 -25.03 5.61
CA ARG A 298 1.02 -24.93 4.92
C ARG A 298 1.15 -23.69 4.03
N LEU A 299 0.05 -22.97 3.76
CA LEU A 299 0.01 -21.79 2.91
C LEU A 299 0.60 -20.57 3.65
N SER A 300 1.91 -20.60 3.89
CA SER A 300 2.62 -19.63 4.73
C SER A 300 2.56 -18.17 4.25
N GLN A 301 2.20 -17.94 2.97
CA GLN A 301 2.06 -16.60 2.40
C GLN A 301 0.62 -16.10 2.39
N LEU A 302 -0.36 -16.91 2.80
CA LEU A 302 -1.79 -16.59 2.70
C LEU A 302 -2.12 -15.35 3.56
N MET A 303 -2.71 -14.36 2.90
CA MET A 303 -3.18 -13.08 3.45
C MET A 303 -4.71 -13.04 3.51
N ASP A 304 -5.37 -13.53 2.46
CA ASP A 304 -6.83 -13.56 2.38
C ASP A 304 -7.33 -14.98 2.11
N LEU A 305 -8.23 -15.47 2.96
CA LEU A 305 -8.94 -16.73 2.78
C LEU A 305 -10.45 -16.48 2.83
N LYS A 306 -11.12 -16.63 1.69
CA LYS A 306 -12.57 -16.46 1.56
C LYS A 306 -13.21 -17.76 1.07
N LEU A 307 -13.97 -18.39 1.94
CA LEU A 307 -14.73 -19.61 1.69
C LEU A 307 -16.23 -19.43 1.94
N GLY A 308 -16.66 -18.18 2.16
CA GLY A 308 -18.04 -17.87 2.54
C GLY A 308 -19.07 -18.31 1.51
N ARG A 309 -20.31 -18.55 1.94
CA ARG A 309 -21.45 -18.95 1.07
C ARG A 309 -21.15 -20.22 0.27
N ASN A 310 -20.92 -21.33 0.98
CA ASN A 310 -20.72 -22.68 0.44
C ASN A 310 -21.47 -23.71 1.32
N GLU A 311 -21.29 -25.01 1.07
CA GLU A 311 -21.81 -26.11 1.88
C GLU A 311 -20.72 -26.81 2.73
N ILE A 312 -19.64 -26.10 3.08
CA ILE A 312 -18.50 -26.67 3.80
C ILE A 312 -18.91 -27.05 5.22
N SER A 313 -18.48 -28.22 5.67
CA SER A 313 -18.86 -28.85 6.93
C SER A 313 -17.65 -29.26 7.77
N GLY A 314 -17.89 -29.86 8.93
CA GLY A 314 -16.83 -30.23 9.87
C GLY A 314 -16.31 -29.03 10.67
N SER A 315 -15.18 -29.21 11.37
CA SER A 315 -14.59 -28.18 12.23
C SER A 315 -13.57 -27.32 11.51
N ILE A 316 -13.41 -26.07 11.96
CA ILE A 316 -12.31 -25.20 11.53
C ILE A 316 -10.98 -25.84 11.97
N PRO A 317 -10.02 -26.14 11.06
CA PRO A 317 -8.76 -26.77 11.42
C PRO A 317 -7.86 -25.86 12.27
N GLU A 318 -7.28 -26.40 13.35
CA GLU A 318 -6.31 -25.68 14.18
C GLU A 318 -5.05 -25.30 13.38
N GLU A 319 -4.71 -26.09 12.36
CA GLU A 319 -3.56 -25.87 11.48
C GLU A 319 -3.62 -24.52 10.74
N LEU A 320 -4.81 -23.93 10.53
CA LEU A 320 -4.97 -22.60 9.92
C LEU A 320 -4.25 -21.50 10.72
N ALA A 321 -4.11 -21.66 12.03
CA ALA A 321 -3.37 -20.73 12.89
C ALA A 321 -1.86 -20.63 12.55
N SER A 322 -1.35 -21.54 11.69
CA SER A 322 0.01 -21.51 11.17
C SER A 322 0.19 -20.45 10.07
N CYS A 323 -0.89 -19.95 9.45
CA CYS A 323 -0.84 -18.92 8.42
C CYS A 323 -0.60 -17.53 9.03
N LYS A 324 0.63 -17.26 9.47
CA LYS A 324 0.97 -16.04 10.23
C LYS A 324 0.81 -14.71 9.48
N LYS A 325 0.55 -14.74 8.17
CA LYS A 325 0.29 -13.54 7.34
C LYS A 325 -1.19 -13.29 7.07
N LEU A 326 -2.09 -14.15 7.54
CA LEU A 326 -3.51 -14.05 7.23
C LEU A 326 -4.12 -12.82 7.92
N VAL A 327 -4.64 -11.90 7.11
CA VAL A 327 -5.28 -10.65 7.51
C VAL A 327 -6.80 -10.81 7.53
N SER A 328 -7.37 -11.48 6.53
CA SER A 328 -8.81 -11.70 6.40
C SER A 328 -9.15 -13.19 6.33
N LEU A 329 -10.07 -13.62 7.19
CA LEU A 329 -10.64 -14.96 7.19
C LEU A 329 -12.17 -14.86 7.14
N ASP A 330 -12.76 -15.25 6.01
CA ASP A 330 -14.20 -15.33 5.81
C ASP A 330 -14.62 -16.79 5.57
N LEU A 331 -15.33 -17.35 6.55
CA LEU A 331 -15.93 -18.69 6.52
C LEU A 331 -17.46 -18.63 6.66
N SER A 332 -18.06 -17.45 6.43
CA SER A 332 -19.48 -17.18 6.65
C SER A 332 -20.42 -18.06 5.82
N HIS A 333 -21.68 -18.22 6.22
CA HIS A 333 -22.71 -18.91 5.44
C HIS A 333 -22.26 -20.32 4.98
N ASN A 334 -21.93 -21.18 5.93
CA ASN A 334 -21.51 -22.56 5.70
C ASN A 334 -22.21 -23.51 6.71
N ARG A 335 -21.77 -24.77 6.78
CA ARG A 335 -22.26 -25.79 7.72
C ARG A 335 -21.18 -26.19 8.73
N LEU A 336 -20.28 -25.26 9.09
CA LEU A 336 -19.18 -25.53 10.01
C LEU A 336 -19.67 -25.79 11.43
N THR A 337 -19.00 -26.67 12.15
CA THR A 337 -19.36 -27.16 13.50
C THR A 337 -18.17 -27.11 14.44
N GLY A 338 -18.40 -27.31 15.74
CA GLY A 338 -17.33 -27.32 16.74
C GLY A 338 -16.86 -25.92 17.16
N PRO A 339 -15.82 -25.84 18.01
CA PRO A 339 -15.36 -24.58 18.59
C PRO A 339 -14.46 -23.78 17.67
N ILE A 340 -14.34 -22.47 17.95
CA ILE A 340 -13.32 -21.62 17.34
C ILE A 340 -11.93 -22.09 17.82
N PRO A 341 -10.99 -22.42 16.91
CA PRO A 341 -9.63 -22.80 17.27
C PRO A 341 -8.92 -21.73 18.10
N ARG A 342 -8.30 -22.10 19.21
CA ARG A 342 -7.62 -21.14 20.09
C ARG A 342 -6.45 -20.47 19.38
N GLY A 343 -5.78 -21.16 18.46
CA GLY A 343 -4.68 -20.61 17.68
C GLY A 343 -5.02 -19.36 16.87
N LEU A 344 -6.30 -19.13 16.51
CA LEU A 344 -6.71 -17.93 15.77
C LEU A 344 -6.45 -16.64 16.56
N GLY A 345 -6.63 -16.66 17.88
CA GLY A 345 -6.31 -15.52 18.74
C GLY A 345 -4.81 -15.23 18.91
N GLN A 346 -3.94 -16.07 18.35
CA GLN A 346 -2.47 -15.89 18.39
C GLN A 346 -1.90 -15.47 17.03
N MET A 347 -2.76 -15.16 16.06
CA MET A 347 -2.35 -14.74 14.73
C MET A 347 -1.98 -13.25 14.77
N PRO A 348 -0.76 -12.86 14.33
CA PRO A 348 -0.20 -11.54 14.62
C PRO A 348 -0.83 -10.40 13.80
N VAL A 349 -1.47 -10.72 12.68
CA VAL A 349 -2.01 -9.73 11.72
C VAL A 349 -3.45 -10.00 11.32
N LEU A 350 -4.15 -10.94 11.97
CA LEU A 350 -5.54 -11.25 11.67
C LEU A 350 -6.42 -10.06 12.08
N GLY A 351 -6.98 -9.37 11.09
CA GLY A 351 -7.76 -8.15 11.26
C GLY A 351 -9.25 -8.34 11.04
N GLN A 352 -9.64 -9.19 10.10
CA GLN A 352 -11.02 -9.47 9.75
C GLN A 352 -11.34 -10.95 9.94
N LEU A 353 -12.37 -11.24 10.73
CA LEU A 353 -12.85 -12.59 10.99
C LEU A 353 -14.38 -12.65 10.83
N ASP A 354 -14.85 -13.29 9.77
CA ASP A 354 -16.27 -13.58 9.57
C ASP A 354 -16.53 -15.09 9.65
N LEU A 355 -17.29 -15.50 10.67
CA LEU A 355 -17.74 -16.86 10.94
C LEU A 355 -19.28 -16.94 10.98
N SER A 356 -19.97 -15.89 10.52
CA SER A 356 -21.43 -15.79 10.62
C SER A 356 -22.16 -16.91 9.89
N ASP A 357 -23.40 -17.21 10.30
CA ASP A 357 -24.29 -18.15 9.62
C ASP A 357 -23.66 -19.55 9.46
N ASN A 358 -23.37 -20.19 10.59
CA ASN A 358 -22.80 -21.52 10.69
C ASN A 358 -23.45 -22.31 11.85
N GLN A 359 -22.92 -23.49 12.17
CA GLN A 359 -23.35 -24.34 13.30
C GLN A 359 -22.25 -24.45 14.37
N LEU A 360 -21.40 -23.43 14.51
CA LEU A 360 -20.27 -23.42 15.45
C LEU A 360 -20.77 -23.39 16.90
N THR A 361 -20.08 -24.11 17.78
CA THR A 361 -20.46 -24.29 19.19
C THR A 361 -19.32 -23.90 20.13
N GLY A 362 -19.54 -23.97 21.45
CA GLY A 362 -18.51 -23.68 22.44
C GLY A 362 -18.46 -22.22 22.90
N GLU A 363 -17.48 -21.93 23.74
CA GLU A 363 -17.20 -20.58 24.24
C GLU A 363 -16.25 -19.84 23.29
N ILE A 364 -16.37 -18.51 23.26
CA ILE A 364 -15.44 -17.65 22.51
C ILE A 364 -14.09 -17.66 23.25
N PRO A 365 -12.97 -18.05 22.60
CA PRO A 365 -11.68 -18.12 23.27
C PRO A 365 -11.24 -16.76 23.83
N GLU A 366 -10.85 -16.70 25.10
CA GLU A 366 -10.42 -15.45 25.76
C GLU A 366 -9.26 -14.77 25.01
N ASN A 367 -8.35 -15.57 24.46
CA ASN A 367 -7.21 -15.07 23.71
C ASN A 367 -7.60 -14.48 22.34
N LEU A 368 -8.74 -14.87 21.77
CA LEU A 368 -9.30 -14.20 20.60
C LEU A 368 -9.80 -12.80 20.98
N GLY A 369 -10.38 -12.66 22.18
CA GLY A 369 -10.76 -11.36 22.74
C GLY A 369 -9.58 -10.46 23.08
N ALA A 370 -8.40 -11.03 23.35
CA ALA A 370 -7.17 -10.29 23.65
C ALA A 370 -6.30 -10.02 22.42
N ALA A 371 -6.72 -10.41 21.21
CA ALA A 371 -5.93 -10.22 20.01
C ALA A 371 -5.96 -8.74 19.56
N ASP A 372 -4.80 -8.06 19.67
CA ASP A 372 -4.65 -6.64 19.31
C ASP A 372 -4.83 -6.37 17.80
N SER A 373 -4.65 -7.39 16.95
CA SER A 373 -4.75 -7.25 15.50
C SER A 373 -6.19 -7.23 14.99
N LEU A 374 -7.14 -7.83 15.72
CA LEU A 374 -8.53 -7.97 15.26
C LEU A 374 -9.24 -6.61 15.29
N VAL A 375 -9.81 -6.23 14.16
CA VAL A 375 -10.56 -4.99 13.96
C VAL A 375 -12.04 -5.29 13.73
N GLU A 376 -12.33 -6.31 12.93
CA GLU A 376 -13.69 -6.67 12.53
C GLU A 376 -13.96 -8.15 12.84
N VAL A 377 -15.01 -8.40 13.61
CA VAL A 377 -15.43 -9.74 13.99
C VAL A 377 -16.92 -9.89 13.77
N ASN A 378 -17.32 -10.91 13.01
CA ASN A 378 -18.70 -11.30 12.83
C ASN A 378 -18.87 -12.79 13.16
N ILE A 379 -19.65 -13.09 14.19
CA ILE A 379 -19.93 -14.45 14.67
C ILE A 379 -21.44 -14.71 14.79
N SER A 380 -22.26 -13.88 14.15
CA SER A 380 -23.72 -13.97 14.24
C SER A 380 -24.27 -15.30 13.72
N TYR A 381 -25.47 -15.68 14.16
CA TYR A 381 -26.20 -16.85 13.68
C TYR A 381 -25.38 -18.15 13.79
N ASN A 382 -24.98 -18.48 15.02
CA ASN A 382 -24.25 -19.69 15.38
C ASN A 382 -24.85 -20.30 16.68
N HIS A 383 -24.14 -21.24 17.31
CA HIS A 383 -24.52 -21.87 18.58
C HIS A 383 -23.51 -21.59 19.71
N PHE A 384 -22.83 -20.44 19.67
CA PHE A 384 -21.91 -20.03 20.73
C PHE A 384 -22.66 -19.77 22.05
N HIS A 385 -22.00 -20.07 23.16
CA HIS A 385 -22.51 -19.84 24.51
C HIS A 385 -21.42 -19.30 25.43
N GLY A 386 -21.80 -18.87 26.64
CA GLY A 386 -20.87 -18.32 27.62
C GLY A 386 -20.75 -16.80 27.54
N VAL A 387 -19.70 -16.28 28.18
CA VAL A 387 -19.47 -14.85 28.34
C VAL A 387 -18.82 -14.28 27.08
N LEU A 388 -19.34 -13.17 26.55
CA LEU A 388 -18.67 -12.41 25.50
C LEU A 388 -17.42 -11.72 26.09
N PRO A 389 -16.21 -11.89 25.51
CA PRO A 389 -15.02 -11.16 25.94
C PRO A 389 -15.25 -9.65 25.92
N SER A 390 -14.76 -8.93 26.94
CA SER A 390 -14.91 -7.47 27.06
C SER A 390 -13.64 -6.70 26.66
N THR A 391 -12.80 -7.32 25.85
CA THR A 391 -11.47 -6.81 25.44
C THR A 391 -11.35 -6.75 23.91
N GLY A 392 -10.41 -5.95 23.41
CA GLY A 392 -10.08 -5.88 21.98
C GLY A 392 -11.29 -5.54 21.09
N ALA A 393 -11.41 -6.25 19.97
CA ALA A 393 -12.50 -6.09 19.00
C ALA A 393 -13.91 -6.28 19.59
N PHE A 394 -14.05 -7.01 20.70
CA PHE A 394 -15.34 -7.29 21.32
C PHE A 394 -15.85 -6.18 22.25
N LEU A 395 -15.01 -5.19 22.60
CA LEU A 395 -15.42 -4.04 23.42
C LEU A 395 -16.42 -3.13 22.69
N ALA A 396 -16.24 -2.94 21.38
CA ALA A 396 -17.05 -2.06 20.53
C ALA A 396 -17.79 -2.84 19.44
N ILE A 397 -17.99 -4.15 19.63
CA ILE A 397 -18.63 -5.00 18.63
C ILE A 397 -20.08 -4.58 18.40
N ASN A 398 -20.47 -4.52 17.13
CA ASN A 398 -21.85 -4.25 16.76
C ASN A 398 -22.75 -5.40 17.27
N PRO A 399 -23.86 -5.14 17.99
CA PRO A 399 -24.76 -6.20 18.46
C PRO A 399 -25.27 -7.13 17.34
N SER A 400 -25.37 -6.63 16.11
CA SER A 400 -25.72 -7.46 14.95
C SER A 400 -24.69 -8.56 14.67
N ALA A 401 -23.41 -8.33 14.96
CA ALA A 401 -22.31 -9.25 14.71
C ALA A 401 -22.22 -10.42 15.70
N VAL A 402 -23.04 -10.42 16.76
CA VAL A 402 -23.12 -11.51 17.76
C VAL A 402 -24.53 -12.10 17.90
N THR A 403 -25.51 -11.55 17.16
CA THR A 403 -26.91 -11.97 17.24
C THR A 403 -27.10 -13.44 16.87
N GLY A 404 -28.20 -14.05 17.31
CA GLY A 404 -28.50 -15.45 16.99
C GLY A 404 -27.67 -16.49 17.74
N ASN A 405 -26.89 -16.09 18.76
CA ASN A 405 -26.15 -16.97 19.66
C ASN A 405 -26.73 -16.99 21.09
N HIS A 406 -26.26 -17.92 21.94
CA HIS A 406 -26.62 -18.03 23.36
C HIS A 406 -25.60 -17.33 24.28
N LEU A 407 -25.11 -16.16 23.88
CA LEU A 407 -24.09 -15.38 24.59
C LEU A 407 -24.70 -14.51 25.69
N CYS A 408 -23.92 -14.22 26.72
CA CYS A 408 -24.33 -13.37 27.83
C CYS A 408 -23.24 -12.35 28.22
N SER A 409 -23.66 -11.25 28.86
CA SER A 409 -22.73 -10.24 29.39
C SER A 409 -22.34 -10.56 30.84
N GLY A 410 -21.04 -10.50 31.12
CA GLY A 410 -20.45 -10.88 32.41
C GLY A 410 -20.59 -9.82 33.52
N ASP A 411 -20.42 -8.52 33.22
CA ASP A 411 -20.53 -7.46 34.26
C ASP A 411 -20.67 -6.01 33.74
N HIS A 412 -20.74 -5.79 32.43
CA HIS A 412 -20.87 -4.45 31.85
C HIS A 412 -22.04 -4.41 30.86
N SER A 413 -22.83 -3.35 30.94
CA SER A 413 -24.03 -3.11 30.12
C SER A 413 -23.65 -2.85 28.66
N MET A 414 -23.18 -3.87 27.96
CA MET A 414 -23.17 -3.91 26.50
C MET A 414 -24.62 -4.02 26.05
N THR A 415 -25.12 -2.97 25.41
CA THR A 415 -26.50 -2.85 24.96
C THR A 415 -26.80 -3.96 23.94
N GLY A 416 -27.51 -5.01 24.34
CA GLY A 416 -28.02 -6.04 23.42
C GLY A 416 -27.96 -7.50 23.92
N LEU A 417 -27.19 -7.83 24.98
CA LEU A 417 -27.07 -9.21 25.48
C LEU A 417 -27.63 -9.39 26.91
N PRO A 418 -28.23 -10.55 27.24
CA PRO A 418 -28.73 -10.83 28.58
C PRO A 418 -27.59 -11.05 29.59
N PRO A 419 -27.78 -10.75 30.89
CA PRO A 419 -26.79 -11.05 31.93
C PRO A 419 -26.66 -12.56 32.15
N CYS A 420 -25.44 -13.05 32.39
CA CYS A 420 -25.19 -14.47 32.63
C CYS A 420 -25.88 -14.95 33.93
N ARG A 421 -26.80 -15.92 33.84
CA ARG A 421 -27.46 -16.51 35.01
C ARG A 421 -26.59 -17.62 35.61
N GLY A 422 -25.86 -17.29 36.68
CA GLY A 422 -25.40 -18.27 37.67
C GLY A 422 -23.93 -18.18 38.07
N GLN A 423 -23.67 -17.49 39.18
CA GLN A 423 -22.79 -17.99 40.24
C GLN A 423 -23.04 -17.22 41.53
N VAL A 424 -23.99 -17.71 42.34
CA VAL A 424 -24.08 -17.34 43.76
C VAL A 424 -22.84 -17.93 44.43
N ARG A 425 -21.81 -17.12 44.67
CA ARG A 425 -20.67 -17.51 45.51
C ARG A 425 -21.11 -17.43 46.97
N SER A 426 -21.08 -18.56 47.69
CA SER A 426 -21.41 -18.62 49.12
C SER A 426 -20.35 -17.89 49.96
N PRO A 427 -20.74 -17.03 50.93
CA PRO A 427 -19.80 -16.19 51.65
C PRO A 427 -19.39 -16.83 52.99
N THR A 428 -18.37 -17.69 53.01
CA THR A 428 -17.78 -18.12 54.30
C THR A 428 -16.26 -18.31 54.30
N THR A 429 -15.58 -18.35 53.14
CA THR A 429 -14.11 -18.46 53.07
C THR A 429 -13.38 -17.12 52.86
N THR A 430 -14.10 -16.03 52.60
CA THR A 430 -13.51 -14.73 52.22
C THR A 430 -12.99 -13.92 53.42
N ILE A 431 -13.52 -14.11 54.63
CA ILE A 431 -13.22 -13.24 55.78
C ILE A 431 -11.80 -13.44 56.35
N VAL A 432 -11.24 -14.65 56.25
CA VAL A 432 -9.90 -14.95 56.79
C VAL A 432 -8.78 -14.48 55.83
N ILE A 433 -9.04 -14.50 54.52
CA ILE A 433 -8.08 -14.03 53.50
C ILE A 433 -8.07 -12.50 53.40
N ILE A 434 -9.23 -11.85 53.59
CA ILE A 434 -9.35 -10.37 53.54
C ILE A 434 -8.47 -9.69 54.61
N ILE A 435 -8.38 -10.25 55.82
CA ILE A 435 -7.62 -9.63 56.92
C ILE A 435 -6.11 -9.76 56.69
N GLY A 436 -5.63 -10.90 56.16
CA GLY A 436 -4.22 -11.08 55.78
C GLY A 436 -3.81 -10.27 54.54
N ALA A 437 -4.69 -10.21 53.53
CA ALA A 437 -4.46 -9.43 52.32
C ALA A 437 -4.51 -7.92 52.58
N ALA A 438 -5.34 -7.43 53.51
CA ALA A 438 -5.41 -6.03 53.86
C ALA A 438 -4.11 -5.52 54.51
N VAL A 439 -3.47 -6.31 55.38
CA VAL A 439 -2.20 -5.94 56.01
C VAL A 439 -1.05 -5.94 54.99
N ALA A 440 -0.99 -6.95 54.11
CA ALA A 440 -0.02 -6.99 53.03
C ALA A 440 -0.23 -5.84 52.01
N LEU A 441 -1.48 -5.53 51.68
CA LEU A 441 -1.85 -4.42 50.79
C LEU A 441 -1.47 -3.07 51.40
N VAL A 442 -1.65 -2.86 52.71
CA VAL A 442 -1.22 -1.62 53.38
C VAL A 442 0.31 -1.49 53.36
N ILE A 443 1.06 -2.57 53.56
CA ILE A 443 2.53 -2.54 53.47
C ILE A 443 2.98 -2.23 52.04
N VAL A 444 2.37 -2.86 51.03
CA VAL A 444 2.66 -2.58 49.61
C VAL A 444 2.27 -1.15 49.25
N ILE A 445 1.11 -0.66 49.68
CA ILE A 445 0.67 0.72 49.47
C ILE A 445 1.64 1.69 50.15
N CYS A 446 2.13 1.40 51.36
CA CYS A 446 3.12 2.24 52.03
C CYS A 446 4.48 2.24 51.32
N ILE A 447 4.94 1.10 50.80
CA ILE A 447 6.17 1.02 50.00
C ILE A 447 5.99 1.75 48.66
N VAL A 448 4.87 1.55 47.98
CA VAL A 448 4.52 2.25 46.74
C VAL A 448 4.38 3.75 46.99
N MET A 449 3.74 4.18 48.08
CA MET A 449 3.65 5.59 48.46
C MET A 449 5.01 6.16 48.87
N PHE A 450 5.88 5.39 49.52
CA PHE A 450 7.23 5.82 49.85
C PHE A 450 8.10 5.97 48.59
N VAL A 451 8.04 5.00 47.66
CA VAL A 451 8.70 5.07 46.36
C VAL A 451 8.10 6.19 45.52
N PHE A 452 6.78 6.38 45.51
CA PHE A 452 6.08 7.42 44.78
C PHE A 452 6.35 8.81 45.34
N THR A 453 6.43 8.97 46.67
CA THR A 453 6.79 10.25 47.32
C THR A 453 8.28 10.55 47.15
N ARG A 454 9.16 9.53 47.16
CA ARG A 454 10.59 9.68 46.86
C ARG A 454 10.82 10.01 45.38
N GLN A 455 10.13 9.34 44.46
CA GLN A 455 10.13 9.65 43.01
C GLN A 455 9.51 11.02 42.74
N ARG A 456 8.40 11.40 43.40
CA ARG A 456 7.83 12.76 43.30
C ARG A 456 8.79 13.82 43.83
N ARG A 457 9.45 13.59 44.97
CA ARG A 457 10.47 14.51 45.52
C ARG A 457 11.69 14.63 44.59
N GLN A 458 12.10 13.53 43.95
CA GLN A 458 13.20 13.53 42.97
C GLN A 458 12.81 14.22 41.65
N ARG A 459 11.63 13.93 41.09
CA ARG A 459 11.11 14.62 39.88
C ARG A 459 10.96 16.13 40.10
N ARG A 460 10.49 16.55 41.29
CA ARG A 460 10.41 17.98 41.68
C ARG A 460 11.77 18.68 41.76
N ARG A 461 12.88 17.94 41.91
CA ARG A 461 14.24 18.51 41.89
C ARG A 461 14.79 18.68 40.46
N LEU A 462 14.43 17.81 39.51
CA LEU A 462 14.86 17.93 38.11
C LEU A 462 14.21 19.12 37.40
N LEU A 463 12.90 19.32 37.59
CA LEU A 463 12.11 20.34 36.89
C LEU A 463 12.29 21.77 37.43
N LYS A 464 13.19 21.99 38.40
CA LYS A 464 13.39 23.32 39.00
C LYS A 464 14.40 24.11 38.18
N VAL A 465 13.98 25.25 37.62
CA VAL A 465 14.87 26.21 36.95
C VAL A 465 15.93 26.69 37.93
N GLN A 466 17.20 26.62 37.53
CA GLN A 466 18.34 27.08 38.30
C GLN A 466 18.96 28.29 37.61
N ARG A 467 19.27 29.33 38.37
CA ARG A 467 19.94 30.54 37.86
C ARG A 467 21.43 30.46 38.15
N VAL A 468 22.25 30.62 37.11
CA VAL A 468 23.71 30.56 37.20
C VAL A 468 24.30 31.81 36.54
N GLU A 469 25.18 32.52 37.24
CA GLU A 469 25.84 33.72 36.74
C GLU A 469 27.24 33.38 36.20
N ILE A 470 27.49 33.68 34.93
CA ILE A 470 28.75 33.41 34.24
C ILE A 470 29.11 34.63 33.40
N GLU A 471 30.29 35.21 33.64
CA GLU A 471 30.82 36.34 32.86
C GLU A 471 29.81 37.51 32.76
N GLU A 472 29.18 37.86 33.89
CA GLU A 472 28.17 38.94 34.02
C GLU A 472 26.84 38.68 33.28
N VAL A 473 26.60 37.47 32.77
CA VAL A 473 25.33 37.05 32.15
C VAL A 473 24.63 36.03 33.04
N ILE A 474 23.35 36.26 33.33
CA ILE A 474 22.49 35.32 34.06
C ILE A 474 21.93 34.30 33.09
N TRP A 475 22.19 33.02 33.37
CA TRP A 475 21.65 31.88 32.66
C TRP A 475 20.58 31.17 33.48
N GLU A 476 19.41 30.96 32.88
CA GLU A 476 18.37 30.07 33.38
C GLU A 476 18.58 28.69 32.79
N VAL A 477 18.88 27.70 33.64
CA VAL A 477 19.21 26.33 33.24
C VAL A 477 18.18 25.36 33.80
N GLN A 478 17.67 24.47 32.95
CA GLN A 478 16.75 23.41 33.35
C GLN A 478 17.12 22.08 32.71
N PHE A 479 17.12 21.02 33.52
CA PHE A 479 17.41 19.66 33.06
C PHE A 479 16.17 18.77 33.13
N PHE A 480 15.98 17.96 32.09
CA PHE A 480 14.87 17.01 31.99
C PHE A 480 15.32 15.57 32.24
N ASP A 481 16.63 15.34 32.36
CA ASP A 481 17.24 14.05 32.71
C ASP A 481 18.10 14.12 33.98
N GLN A 482 18.04 13.07 34.80
CA GLN A 482 18.68 13.05 36.12
C GLN A 482 20.19 12.90 36.01
N LYS A 483 20.68 12.13 35.03
CA LYS A 483 22.12 12.02 34.75
C LYS A 483 22.64 13.34 34.19
N ALA A 484 21.86 13.99 33.33
CA ALA A 484 22.21 15.31 32.80
C ALA A 484 22.27 16.39 33.90
N SER A 485 21.38 16.35 34.91
CA SER A 485 21.44 17.31 36.03
C SER A 485 22.75 17.27 36.83
N ASN A 486 23.50 16.17 36.77
CA ASN A 486 24.82 16.06 37.39
C ASN A 486 25.93 16.79 36.58
N LEU A 487 25.62 17.31 35.37
CA LEU A 487 26.50 18.19 34.58
C LEU A 487 26.58 19.62 35.12
N MET A 488 25.72 19.98 36.08
CA MET A 488 25.68 21.30 36.72
C MET A 488 27.05 21.89 37.14
N PRO A 489 28.04 21.12 37.64
CA PRO A 489 29.35 21.67 38.00
C PRO A 489 30.17 22.19 36.81
N ASN A 490 29.88 21.77 35.57
CA ASN A 490 30.65 22.07 34.35
C ASN A 490 29.88 22.94 33.34
N VAL A 491 28.79 23.61 33.77
CA VAL A 491 27.99 24.51 32.91
C VAL A 491 28.86 25.61 32.28
N ARG A 492 29.93 26.03 32.96
CA ARG A 492 30.90 27.02 32.44
C ARG A 492 31.71 26.52 31.23
N ASP A 493 31.99 25.22 31.14
CA ASP A 493 32.69 24.61 29.99
C ASP A 493 31.74 24.35 28.83
N LEU A 494 30.48 23.99 29.14
CA LEU A 494 29.37 23.85 28.18
C LEU A 494 29.12 25.13 27.37
N LEU A 495 29.27 26.30 28.00
CA LEU A 495 28.95 27.61 27.43
C LEU A 495 30.12 28.27 26.69
N LYS A 496 31.36 27.79 26.87
CA LYS A 496 32.58 28.41 26.30
C LYS A 496 32.97 27.94 24.89
N HIS A 497 32.40 26.83 24.40
CA HIS A 497 32.87 26.16 23.18
C HIS A 497 31.86 26.09 22.01
N SER A 498 30.75 26.84 22.04
CA SER A 498 29.66 26.66 21.06
C SER A 498 29.62 27.71 19.94
N THR A 499 30.51 27.57 18.95
CA THR A 499 30.33 28.18 17.62
C THR A 499 29.82 27.20 16.56
N THR A 500 29.80 25.90 16.87
CA THR A 500 29.30 24.79 16.02
C THR A 500 28.80 23.64 16.92
N PRO A 501 27.90 22.73 16.45
CA PRO A 501 27.49 21.56 17.22
C PRO A 501 28.73 20.75 17.61
N THR A 502 29.07 20.77 18.90
CA THR A 502 30.31 20.22 19.44
C THR A 502 29.99 18.99 20.27
N LYS A 503 30.60 17.86 19.91
CA LYS A 503 30.44 16.58 20.62
C LYS A 503 31.30 16.59 21.88
N ASN A 504 30.64 16.58 23.04
CA ASN A 504 31.33 16.55 24.32
C ASN A 504 31.06 15.21 25.05
N ASN A 505 32.13 14.51 25.40
CA ASN A 505 32.06 13.29 26.19
C ASN A 505 32.48 13.58 27.63
N ASN A 506 31.56 13.39 28.60
CA ASN A 506 31.91 13.51 30.01
C ASN A 506 32.30 12.14 30.59
N THR A 507 33.58 11.98 30.91
CA THR A 507 34.17 10.74 31.45
C THR A 507 33.68 10.37 32.85
N LYS A 508 33.10 11.31 33.61
CA LYS A 508 32.54 11.03 34.95
C LYS A 508 31.10 10.53 34.95
N THR A 509 30.30 10.87 33.93
CA THR A 509 28.88 10.49 33.85
C THR A 509 28.56 9.49 32.74
N ASN A 510 29.56 9.14 31.92
CA ASN A 510 29.44 8.26 30.76
C ASN A 510 28.28 8.69 29.83
N MET A 511 28.19 10.00 29.55
CA MET A 511 27.11 10.61 28.79
C MET A 511 27.69 11.52 27.70
N SER A 512 27.20 11.36 26.48
CA SER A 512 27.51 12.18 25.31
C SER A 512 26.30 13.04 24.95
N TYR A 513 26.53 14.29 24.58
CA TYR A 513 25.46 15.24 24.27
C TYR A 513 25.86 16.17 23.11
N VAL A 514 24.86 16.75 22.46
CA VAL A 514 25.00 17.77 21.41
C VAL A 514 24.32 19.06 21.88
N VAL A 515 25.00 20.19 21.72
CA VAL A 515 24.46 21.50 22.04
C VAL A 515 24.11 22.23 20.75
N GLU A 516 22.88 22.71 20.67
CA GLU A 516 22.36 23.49 19.56
C GLU A 516 22.08 24.93 20.02
N ARG A 517 22.54 25.91 19.22
CA ARG A 517 22.46 27.33 19.54
C ARG A 517 21.33 27.99 18.75
N LEU A 518 20.45 28.67 19.47
CA LEU A 518 19.32 29.40 18.90
C LEU A 518 19.72 30.86 18.71
N ASN A 519 20.06 31.24 17.48
CA ASN A 519 20.39 32.62 17.12
C ASN A 519 19.11 33.41 16.82
N GLY A 520 18.96 34.62 17.39
CA GLY A 520 17.83 35.50 17.08
C GLY A 520 16.71 35.53 18.13
N PHE A 521 17.01 35.21 19.39
CA PHE A 521 16.09 35.26 20.53
C PHE A 521 15.71 36.70 20.98
N LEU A 522 15.60 37.63 20.03
CA LEU A 522 15.38 39.04 20.31
C LEU A 522 13.91 39.40 20.02
N ASN A 523 13.12 39.44 21.11
CA ASN A 523 11.91 40.26 21.33
C ASN A 523 10.49 39.63 21.43
N SER A 524 10.27 38.33 21.68
CA SER A 524 8.90 37.91 22.04
C SER A 524 8.75 36.56 22.77
N ASP A 525 7.92 36.62 23.83
CA ASP A 525 7.21 35.58 24.59
C ASP A 525 7.98 34.67 25.59
N ASP A 526 7.90 35.02 26.89
CA ASP A 526 8.16 34.09 28.01
C ASP A 526 7.28 32.82 27.93
N ASN A 527 6.11 32.89 27.29
CA ASN A 527 5.21 31.76 27.08
C ASN A 527 5.85 30.62 26.28
N LEU A 528 6.77 30.95 25.36
CA LEU A 528 7.36 29.99 24.44
C LEU A 528 8.44 29.12 25.10
N TRP A 529 9.23 29.72 25.99
CA TRP A 529 10.16 28.95 26.82
C TRP A 529 9.42 27.99 27.75
N GLU A 530 8.33 28.46 28.37
CA GLU A 530 7.44 27.62 29.17
C GLU A 530 6.79 26.51 28.32
N GLU A 531 6.46 26.75 27.05
CA GLU A 531 5.96 25.73 26.13
C GLU A 531 7.02 24.67 25.82
N ILE A 532 8.26 25.07 25.53
CA ILE A 532 9.36 24.13 25.30
C ILE A 532 9.62 23.26 26.53
N ILE A 533 9.58 23.88 27.71
CA ILE A 533 9.78 23.22 29.00
C ILE A 533 8.61 22.27 29.32
N SER A 534 7.37 22.70 29.08
CA SER A 534 6.17 21.98 29.49
C SER A 534 5.79 20.84 28.54
N GLN A 535 6.03 21.00 27.25
CA GLN A 535 5.69 20.05 26.18
C GLN A 535 6.90 19.17 25.81
N TYR A 536 7.99 19.77 25.29
CA TYR A 536 9.10 18.99 24.70
C TYR A 536 10.02 18.34 25.73
N GLY A 537 10.30 19.00 26.85
CA GLY A 537 11.18 18.46 27.89
C GLY A 537 10.72 17.11 28.48
N LYS A 538 9.41 16.81 28.39
CA LYS A 538 8.80 15.59 28.91
C LYS A 538 8.71 14.44 27.91
N ILE A 539 8.98 14.68 26.62
CA ILE A 539 8.85 13.67 25.57
C ILE A 539 9.87 12.56 25.77
N ARG A 540 9.39 11.32 25.84
CA ARG A 540 10.23 10.12 25.94
C ARG A 540 9.67 9.07 24.98
N HIS A 541 10.35 8.88 23.86
CA HIS A 541 9.98 7.91 22.83
C HIS A 541 11.24 7.36 22.16
N PRO A 542 11.33 6.05 21.84
CA PRO A 542 12.54 5.45 21.27
C PRO A 542 12.98 6.06 19.93
N ASN A 543 12.02 6.50 19.10
CA ASN A 543 12.29 7.13 17.80
C ASN A 543 12.33 8.68 17.84
N ILE A 544 12.51 9.31 19.01
CA ILE A 544 12.62 10.77 19.14
C ILE A 544 13.88 11.10 19.95
N VAL A 545 14.70 12.03 19.46
CA VAL A 545 15.91 12.45 20.15
C VAL A 545 15.55 13.11 21.48
N LYS A 546 16.11 12.60 22.58
CA LYS A 546 15.81 13.11 23.90
C LYS A 546 16.42 14.49 24.15
N LEU A 547 15.59 15.45 24.51
CA LEU A 547 16.02 16.72 25.08
C LEU A 547 16.45 16.51 26.55
N LEU A 548 17.73 16.72 26.83
CA LEU A 548 18.34 16.52 28.15
C LEU A 548 18.24 17.77 29.03
N GLY A 549 18.31 18.95 28.42
CA GLY A 549 18.19 20.24 29.12
C GLY A 549 18.10 21.41 28.16
N ALA A 550 17.75 22.56 28.70
CA ALA A 550 17.68 23.83 27.99
C ALA A 550 18.30 24.93 28.86
N CYS A 551 19.00 25.87 28.21
CA CYS A 551 19.60 27.03 28.85
C CYS A 551 19.15 28.30 28.11
N ARG A 552 18.81 29.35 28.87
CA ARG A 552 18.42 30.66 28.31
C ARG A 552 19.22 31.78 28.97
N SER A 553 19.65 32.74 28.18
CA SER A 553 20.13 34.05 28.63
C SER A 553 19.34 35.17 27.93
N GLU A 554 19.62 36.42 28.28
CA GLU A 554 19.01 37.59 27.61
C GLU A 554 19.40 37.73 26.13
N LYS A 555 20.48 37.07 25.68
CA LYS A 555 21.01 37.23 24.31
C LYS A 555 20.84 36.00 23.44
N GLU A 556 20.67 34.82 24.04
CA GLU A 556 20.69 33.54 23.33
C GLU A 556 20.07 32.39 24.12
N GLY A 557 19.62 31.38 23.39
CA GLY A 557 19.14 30.10 23.93
C GLY A 557 19.98 28.93 23.45
N LEU A 558 20.12 27.91 24.29
CA LEU A 558 20.83 26.66 24.00
C LEU A 558 19.95 25.45 24.35
N LEU A 559 19.89 24.49 23.44
CA LEU A 559 19.24 23.20 23.67
C LEU A 559 20.28 22.10 23.75
N ILE A 560 20.12 21.20 24.73
CA ILE A 560 21.05 20.10 24.99
C ILE A 560 20.32 18.80 24.69
N TYR A 561 20.72 18.13 23.62
CA TYR A 561 20.18 16.83 23.21
C TYR A 561 21.12 15.70 23.60
N GLU A 562 20.57 14.49 23.73
CA GLU A 562 21.40 13.30 23.78
C GLU A 562 22.15 13.14 22.44
N ASN A 563 23.41 12.71 22.51
CA ASN A 563 24.18 12.46 21.31
C ASN A 563 23.93 11.03 20.82
N ILE A 564 23.19 10.92 19.73
CA ILE A 564 23.05 9.67 18.97
C ILE A 564 24.27 9.54 18.06
N GLN A 565 24.87 8.35 18.03
CA GLN A 565 25.98 8.07 17.11
C GLN A 565 25.37 7.71 15.76
N GLY A 566 25.43 8.63 14.80
CA GLY A 566 24.63 8.49 13.59
C GLY A 566 24.86 9.61 12.58
N ARG A 567 24.27 9.45 11.40
CA ARG A 567 24.23 10.48 10.34
C ARG A 567 22.79 10.89 10.06
N SER A 568 22.59 12.07 9.48
CA SER A 568 21.26 12.45 8.99
C SER A 568 20.84 11.54 7.82
N LEU A 569 19.55 11.37 7.61
CA LEU A 569 19.02 10.55 6.53
C LEU A 569 19.52 11.04 5.16
N SER A 570 19.61 12.35 4.95
CA SER A 570 20.15 12.95 3.71
C SER A 570 21.58 12.48 3.40
N GLN A 571 22.40 12.27 4.42
CA GLN A 571 23.80 11.83 4.28
C GLN A 571 23.93 10.31 4.14
N ALA A 572 22.98 9.55 4.68
CA ALA A 572 23.06 8.10 4.77
C ALA A 572 22.32 7.37 3.63
N LEU A 573 21.36 8.03 2.97
CA LEU A 573 20.39 7.42 2.05
C LEU A 573 21.03 6.50 1.00
N HIS A 574 22.11 6.96 0.34
CA HIS A 574 22.75 6.30 -0.79
C HIS A 574 23.51 5.00 -0.47
N GLY A 575 23.41 4.47 0.75
CA GLY A 575 23.95 3.15 1.12
C GLY A 575 22.95 2.22 1.81
N LEU A 576 21.69 2.65 2.00
CA LEU A 576 20.73 1.91 2.81
C LEU A 576 20.06 0.78 2.04
N SER A 577 20.05 -0.42 2.64
CA SER A 577 19.29 -1.58 2.16
C SER A 577 17.78 -1.34 2.26
N TRP A 578 16.98 -2.10 1.50
CA TRP A 578 15.52 -2.03 1.59
C TRP A 578 15.01 -2.22 3.02
N VAL A 579 15.57 -3.19 3.74
CA VAL A 579 15.16 -3.52 5.12
C VAL A 579 15.42 -2.33 6.06
N SER A 580 16.56 -1.66 5.90
CA SER A 580 16.91 -0.47 6.66
C SER A 580 15.97 0.69 6.33
N ARG A 581 15.71 0.96 5.04
CA ARG A 581 14.78 2.03 4.60
C ARG A 581 13.36 1.82 5.13
N ARG A 582 12.87 0.57 5.13
CA ARG A 582 11.57 0.21 5.72
C ARG A 582 11.54 0.43 7.23
N ARG A 583 12.61 0.05 7.95
CA ARG A 583 12.71 0.28 9.42
C ARG A 583 12.69 1.77 9.75
N ILE A 584 13.43 2.58 8.98
CA ILE A 584 13.47 4.04 9.11
C ILE A 584 12.08 4.65 8.90
N ALA A 585 11.39 4.28 7.82
CA ALA A 585 10.02 4.74 7.56
C ALA A 585 9.07 4.44 8.74
N LEU A 586 9.17 3.23 9.30
CA LEU A 586 8.35 2.82 10.44
C LEU A 586 8.71 3.57 11.73
N GLY A 587 9.99 3.82 11.97
CA GLY A 587 10.47 4.60 13.12
C GLY A 587 9.95 6.05 13.08
N ILE A 588 10.01 6.69 11.91
CA ILE A 588 9.45 8.04 11.71
C ILE A 588 7.94 8.04 11.93
N ALA A 589 7.20 7.09 11.35
CA ALA A 589 5.75 6.98 11.53
C ALA A 589 5.36 6.80 13.01
N ARG A 590 6.09 5.96 13.76
CA ARG A 590 5.88 5.78 15.21
C ARG A 590 6.13 7.07 15.99
N ALA A 591 7.19 7.80 15.66
CA ALA A 591 7.49 9.10 16.26
C ALA A 591 6.37 10.12 15.99
N LEU A 592 5.95 10.27 14.72
CA LEU A 592 4.89 11.22 14.35
C LEU A 592 3.56 10.86 15.00
N LYS A 593 3.15 9.59 14.99
CA LYS A 593 1.94 9.13 15.68
C LYS A 593 1.97 9.48 17.17
N PHE A 594 3.10 9.29 17.84
CA PHE A 594 3.26 9.66 19.24
C PHE A 594 3.12 11.18 19.45
N LEU A 595 3.72 11.99 18.58
CA LEU A 595 3.65 13.45 18.66
C LEU A 595 2.24 13.97 18.40
N HIS A 596 1.58 13.50 17.35
CA HIS A 596 0.22 13.87 16.98
C HIS A 596 -0.80 13.50 18.06
N TYR A 597 -0.61 12.35 18.73
CA TYR A 597 -1.42 11.96 19.89
C TYR A 597 -1.33 12.97 21.05
N HIS A 598 -0.18 13.65 21.20
CA HIS A 598 0.02 14.70 22.20
C HIS A 598 -0.24 16.11 21.65
N CYS A 599 -0.82 16.22 20.43
CA CYS A 599 -1.06 17.48 19.72
C CYS A 599 0.22 18.31 19.50
N ILE A 600 1.34 17.63 19.28
CA ILE A 600 2.63 18.25 18.96
C ILE A 600 2.87 18.07 17.47
N PHE A 601 3.02 19.17 16.75
CA PHE A 601 3.26 19.18 15.30
C PHE A 601 4.65 19.72 15.02
N MET A 602 5.34 19.18 14.02
CA MET A 602 6.68 19.64 13.65
C MET A 602 6.65 20.79 12.65
N GLY A 603 5.68 20.81 11.74
CA GLY A 603 5.56 21.76 10.65
C GLY A 603 6.50 21.48 9.47
N GLU A 604 7.69 20.97 9.75
CA GLU A 604 8.64 20.49 8.76
C GLU A 604 9.22 19.13 9.18
N VAL A 605 8.95 18.11 8.35
CA VAL A 605 9.54 16.78 8.49
C VAL A 605 10.45 16.54 7.28
N SER A 606 11.76 16.78 7.46
CA SER A 606 12.77 16.65 6.41
C SER A 606 13.82 15.58 6.72
N PRO A 607 14.60 15.10 5.74
CA PRO A 607 15.70 14.17 5.96
C PRO A 607 16.79 14.68 6.93
N GLU A 608 16.92 16.00 7.13
CA GLU A 608 17.89 16.58 8.08
C GLU A 608 17.45 16.45 9.54
N ASN A 609 16.14 16.25 9.77
CA ASN A 609 15.57 16.02 11.09
C ASN A 609 15.65 14.55 11.50
N VAL A 610 15.99 13.63 10.59
CA VAL A 610 16.02 12.19 10.87
C VAL A 610 17.46 11.75 11.06
N ILE A 611 17.83 11.36 12.28
CA ILE A 611 19.14 10.77 12.59
C ILE A 611 18.99 9.25 12.56
N ILE A 612 19.86 8.57 11.81
CA ILE A 612 19.93 7.10 11.81
C ILE A 612 21.01 6.70 12.80
N ASP A 613 20.63 5.98 13.85
CA ASP A 613 21.55 5.48 14.86
C ASP A 613 22.36 4.28 14.30
N GLU A 614 23.69 4.38 14.38
CA GLU A 614 24.62 3.35 13.90
C GLU A 614 24.57 2.07 14.76
N GLU A 615 24.05 2.13 15.99
CA GLU A 615 23.98 0.96 16.88
C GLU A 615 22.82 0.00 16.53
N ASP A 616 21.66 0.52 16.12
CA ASP A 616 20.43 -0.25 15.92
C ASP A 616 19.74 -0.05 14.54
N ASP A 617 20.30 0.82 13.68
CA ASP A 617 19.72 1.24 12.40
C ASP A 617 18.30 1.83 12.52
N GLU A 618 17.91 2.34 13.70
CA GLU A 618 16.61 2.98 13.91
C GLU A 618 16.65 4.48 13.64
N ALA A 619 15.53 4.98 13.11
CA ALA A 619 15.36 6.40 12.88
C ALA A 619 14.96 7.11 14.17
N ARG A 620 15.65 8.21 14.48
CA ARG A 620 15.36 9.09 15.60
C ARG A 620 15.13 10.51 15.11
N LEU A 621 13.91 10.98 15.31
CA LEU A 621 13.45 12.29 14.86
C LEU A 621 13.94 13.35 15.84
N ARG A 622 14.74 14.29 15.33
CA ARG A 622 15.19 15.49 16.05
C ARG A 622 14.24 16.63 15.75
N MET A 623 13.63 17.14 16.82
CA MET A 623 12.81 18.34 16.78
C MET A 623 13.68 19.56 16.48
N ASP A 624 13.34 20.30 15.43
CA ASP A 624 13.88 21.63 15.21
C ASP A 624 12.95 22.66 15.87
N VAL A 625 13.34 23.08 17.07
CA VAL A 625 12.57 24.03 17.88
C VAL A 625 12.66 25.45 17.29
N VAL A 626 13.66 25.77 16.45
CA VAL A 626 13.79 27.09 15.82
C VAL A 626 12.65 27.32 14.81
N SER A 627 12.38 26.29 14.01
CA SER A 627 11.38 26.31 12.93
C SER A 627 9.94 26.41 13.46
N LEU A 628 9.68 25.88 14.65
CA LEU A 628 8.39 25.97 15.35
C LEU A 628 8.14 27.32 16.03
N CYS A 629 9.20 27.96 16.55
CA CYS A 629 9.04 28.99 17.57
C CYS A 629 9.35 30.43 17.12
N CYS A 630 10.25 30.64 16.16
CA CYS A 630 10.85 31.97 15.99
C CYS A 630 10.44 32.71 14.71
N LEU A 631 9.77 32.05 13.76
CA LEU A 631 9.72 32.58 12.40
C LEU A 631 8.33 32.55 11.71
N GLY A 632 7.31 31.98 12.37
CA GLY A 632 5.97 31.82 11.82
C GLY A 632 5.93 30.98 10.52
N PRO A 633 4.74 30.76 9.92
CA PRO A 633 4.60 29.99 8.67
C PRO A 633 5.43 30.52 7.49
N LYS A 634 5.93 31.77 7.60
CA LYS A 634 6.61 32.49 6.52
C LYS A 634 8.10 32.16 6.34
N SER A 635 8.81 31.61 7.33
CA SER A 635 10.19 31.14 7.09
C SER A 635 10.28 29.69 6.63
N LEU A 636 9.31 28.86 6.99
CA LEU A 636 9.21 27.46 6.56
C LEU A 636 9.07 27.38 5.02
N LEU A 637 8.68 28.48 4.37
CA LEU A 637 8.48 28.59 2.93
C LEU A 637 9.72 28.30 2.06
N SER A 638 10.93 28.32 2.63
CA SER A 638 12.15 27.98 1.88
C SER A 638 12.42 26.48 1.81
N SER A 639 11.78 25.66 2.65
CA SER A 639 11.98 24.22 2.63
C SER A 639 11.08 23.53 1.60
N ALA A 640 11.66 22.57 0.89
CA ALA A 640 10.94 21.75 -0.09
C ALA A 640 9.99 20.73 0.56
N TYR A 641 10.18 20.47 1.85
CA TYR A 641 9.45 19.44 2.60
C TYR A 641 8.21 19.97 3.33
N VAL A 642 7.92 21.26 3.15
CA VAL A 642 6.77 21.93 3.75
C VAL A 642 5.57 21.85 2.81
N ALA A 643 4.41 21.56 3.39
CA ALA A 643 3.17 21.39 2.63
C ALA A 643 2.75 22.67 1.88
N PRO A 644 2.19 22.58 0.67
CA PRO A 644 1.85 23.75 -0.14
C PRO A 644 0.85 24.70 0.52
N GLU A 645 -0.09 24.18 1.30
CA GLU A 645 -1.10 24.96 2.01
C GLU A 645 -0.52 25.76 3.20
N THR A 646 0.65 25.40 3.71
CA THR A 646 1.33 26.15 4.78
C THR A 646 1.67 27.58 4.34
N LYS A 647 1.69 27.85 3.02
CA LYS A 647 1.90 29.20 2.47
C LYS A 647 0.70 30.13 2.68
N GLU A 648 -0.49 29.57 2.80
CA GLU A 648 -1.76 30.30 2.90
C GLU A 648 -2.39 30.19 4.31
N ALA A 649 -2.10 29.11 5.04
CA ALA A 649 -2.64 28.82 6.36
C ALA A 649 -1.92 29.58 7.50
N LYS A 650 -2.66 29.91 8.57
CA LYS A 650 -2.11 30.55 9.79
C LYS A 650 -1.69 29.55 10.87
N GLU A 651 -2.06 28.28 10.76
CA GLU A 651 -1.84 27.24 11.79
C GLU A 651 -1.22 25.98 11.18
N ILE A 652 -0.33 25.34 11.96
CA ILE A 652 0.32 24.07 11.61
C ILE A 652 -0.53 22.93 12.19
N THR A 653 -0.74 21.87 11.41
CA THR A 653 -1.55 20.70 11.77
C THR A 653 -0.75 19.42 11.57
N ASP A 654 -1.28 18.29 12.04
CA ASP A 654 -0.79 16.94 11.76
C ASP A 654 -0.63 16.68 10.25
N ARG A 655 -1.54 17.23 9.43
CA ARG A 655 -1.52 17.08 7.97
C ARG A 655 -0.27 17.65 7.33
N ASN A 656 0.34 18.69 7.91
CA ASN A 656 1.58 19.26 7.41
C ASN A 656 2.75 18.29 7.61
N ASP A 657 2.81 17.62 8.77
CA ASP A 657 3.84 16.61 9.07
C ASP A 657 3.68 15.37 8.19
N VAL A 658 2.43 14.94 7.95
CA VAL A 658 2.12 13.80 7.07
C VAL A 658 2.61 14.07 5.64
N TYR A 659 2.50 15.31 5.15
CA TYR A 659 3.02 15.67 3.84
C TYR A 659 4.54 15.53 3.75
N GLY A 660 5.28 16.07 4.73
CA GLY A 660 6.74 15.94 4.79
C GLY A 660 7.18 14.48 4.89
N PHE A 661 6.47 13.67 5.69
CA PHE A 661 6.67 12.23 5.76
C PHE A 661 6.46 11.53 4.41
N GLY A 662 5.41 11.91 3.67
CA GLY A 662 5.15 11.38 2.32
C GLY A 662 6.30 11.66 1.35
N LEU A 663 6.91 12.85 1.41
CA LEU A 663 8.09 13.17 0.59
C LEU A 663 9.32 12.33 0.97
N ILE A 664 9.55 12.12 2.27
CA ILE A 664 10.62 11.22 2.75
C ILE A 664 10.38 9.79 2.26
N LEU A 665 9.13 9.31 2.23
CA LEU A 665 8.82 7.98 1.67
C LEU A 665 9.20 7.90 0.18
N VAL A 666 8.84 8.90 -0.63
CA VAL A 666 9.24 8.93 -2.05
C VAL A 666 10.76 8.89 -2.19
N GLU A 667 11.49 9.65 -1.36
CA GLU A 667 12.95 9.70 -1.39
C GLU A 667 13.60 8.40 -0.92
N LEU A 668 13.03 7.73 0.11
CA LEU A 668 13.44 6.39 0.53
C LEU A 668 13.22 5.34 -0.57
N LEU A 669 12.20 5.48 -1.41
CA LEU A 669 11.95 4.52 -2.50
C LEU A 669 12.80 4.80 -3.74
N THR A 670 13.03 6.07 -4.06
CA THR A 670 13.58 6.45 -5.37
C THR A 670 15.02 6.94 -5.29
N GLY A 671 15.50 7.27 -4.08
CA GLY A 671 16.83 7.85 -3.87
C GLY A 671 16.92 9.30 -4.35
N ARG A 672 15.79 9.90 -4.74
CA ARG A 672 15.71 11.24 -5.31
C ARG A 672 14.97 12.17 -4.36
N GLY A 673 15.56 13.34 -4.12
CA GLY A 673 14.94 14.40 -3.31
C GLY A 673 14.19 15.43 -4.17
N PRO A 674 13.39 16.33 -3.56
CA PRO A 674 12.61 17.35 -4.25
C PRO A 674 13.43 18.35 -5.09
N MET A 675 14.73 18.43 -4.83
CA MET A 675 15.69 19.33 -5.49
C MET A 675 16.45 18.66 -6.64
N ASP A 676 16.09 17.43 -7.02
CA ASP A 676 16.73 16.72 -8.12
C ASP A 676 16.44 17.43 -9.48
N PRO A 677 17.48 17.89 -10.20
CA PRO A 677 17.33 18.65 -11.44
C PRO A 677 16.66 17.86 -12.58
N GLU A 678 16.62 16.52 -12.52
CA GLU A 678 15.97 15.69 -13.54
C GLU A 678 14.42 15.67 -13.41
N LEU A 679 13.84 16.21 -12.33
CA LEU A 679 12.39 16.23 -12.07
C LEU A 679 11.62 17.35 -12.80
N GLY A 680 12.31 18.23 -13.52
CA GLY A 680 11.76 19.47 -14.08
C GLY A 680 10.60 19.32 -15.07
N ALA A 681 10.33 18.12 -15.59
CA ALA A 681 9.24 17.86 -16.54
C ALA A 681 7.87 17.59 -15.88
N HIS A 682 7.80 17.30 -14.57
CA HIS A 682 6.60 16.71 -13.93
C HIS A 682 6.00 17.53 -12.78
N GLU A 683 6.15 18.86 -12.79
CA GLU A 683 5.60 19.77 -11.76
C GLU A 683 6.11 19.46 -10.32
N GLY A 684 7.29 18.83 -10.19
CA GLY A 684 7.95 18.49 -8.93
C GLY A 684 7.92 16.99 -8.60
N ILE A 685 8.53 16.61 -7.47
CA ILE A 685 8.73 15.20 -7.07
C ILE A 685 7.42 14.41 -6.90
N VAL A 686 6.35 15.06 -6.43
CA VAL A 686 5.04 14.41 -6.22
C VAL A 686 4.37 14.08 -7.56
N GLY A 687 4.40 15.02 -8.52
CA GLY A 687 3.84 14.79 -9.86
C GLY A 687 4.61 13.72 -10.62
N TRP A 688 5.95 13.71 -10.49
CA TRP A 688 6.80 12.64 -11.01
C TRP A 688 6.48 11.28 -10.36
N ALA A 689 6.35 11.22 -9.02
CA ALA A 689 6.01 9.98 -8.33
C ALA A 689 4.64 9.42 -8.74
N ARG A 690 3.64 10.29 -8.98
CA ARG A 690 2.33 9.88 -9.53
C ARG A 690 2.45 9.29 -10.93
N TYR A 691 3.25 9.91 -11.79
CA TYR A 691 3.54 9.39 -13.12
C TYR A 691 4.22 8.00 -13.03
N CYS A 692 5.26 7.86 -12.22
CA CYS A 692 5.97 6.60 -12.02
C CYS A 692 5.08 5.48 -11.44
N TYR A 693 4.17 5.81 -10.52
CA TYR A 693 3.20 4.86 -9.99
C TYR A 693 2.22 4.37 -11.07
N SER A 694 1.83 5.24 -12.01
CA SER A 694 0.93 4.88 -13.12
C SER A 694 1.59 4.01 -14.20
N ASP A 695 2.91 4.11 -14.40
CA ASP A 695 3.66 3.43 -15.47
C ASP A 695 3.87 1.91 -15.24
N CYS A 696 3.41 1.36 -14.10
CA CYS A 696 3.37 -0.09 -13.78
C CYS A 696 4.70 -0.86 -13.86
N HIS A 697 5.84 -0.19 -14.07
CA HIS A 697 7.17 -0.81 -14.13
C HIS A 697 8.02 -0.34 -12.93
N LEU A 698 7.95 -1.09 -11.82
CA LEU A 698 8.69 -0.79 -10.59
C LEU A 698 10.18 -0.47 -10.83
N ASP A 699 10.82 -1.20 -11.74
CA ASP A 699 12.26 -1.13 -12.02
C ASP A 699 12.73 0.23 -12.58
N THR A 700 11.81 1.08 -13.05
CA THR A 700 12.13 2.35 -13.75
C THR A 700 12.32 3.54 -12.80
N TRP A 701 11.69 3.52 -11.63
CA TRP A 701 11.66 4.67 -10.70
C TRP A 701 12.29 4.39 -9.34
N ILE A 702 12.53 3.11 -9.05
CA ILE A 702 13.16 2.65 -7.83
C ILE A 702 14.67 2.95 -7.79
N ASP A 703 15.18 3.29 -6.60
CA ASP A 703 16.61 3.46 -6.36
C ASP A 703 17.41 2.20 -6.74
N SER A 704 18.48 2.39 -7.51
CA SER A 704 19.35 1.32 -7.99
C SER A 704 19.89 0.40 -6.90
N VAL A 705 20.17 0.92 -5.69
CA VAL A 705 20.75 0.15 -4.57
C VAL A 705 19.76 -0.88 -4.06
N ILE A 706 18.47 -0.54 -4.00
CA ILE A 706 17.43 -1.49 -3.60
C ILE A 706 16.97 -2.35 -4.78
N ARG A 707 17.00 -1.85 -6.01
CA ARG A 707 16.66 -2.62 -7.22
C ARG A 707 17.42 -3.95 -7.31
N ASP A 708 18.73 -3.94 -7.05
CA ASP A 708 19.56 -5.15 -7.11
C ASP A 708 19.35 -6.11 -5.92
N GLN A 709 18.75 -5.60 -4.83
CA GLN A 709 18.47 -6.36 -3.60
C GLN A 709 17.04 -6.92 -3.56
N ILE A 710 16.16 -6.47 -4.46
CA ILE A 710 14.75 -6.81 -4.44
C ILE A 710 14.53 -8.19 -5.06
N LYS A 711 13.97 -9.07 -4.25
CA LYS A 711 13.33 -10.32 -4.68
C LYS A 711 11.87 -10.03 -4.97
N MET A 712 11.22 -10.86 -5.80
CA MET A 712 9.78 -10.75 -6.13
C MET A 712 8.85 -10.53 -4.92
N LYS A 713 9.23 -10.96 -3.71
CA LYS A 713 8.45 -10.78 -2.47
C LYS A 713 8.32 -9.35 -1.95
N ASN A 714 9.22 -8.43 -2.29
CA ASN A 714 9.23 -7.07 -1.71
C ASN A 714 8.62 -6.02 -2.66
N GLN A 715 8.25 -6.42 -3.88
CA GLN A 715 7.73 -5.50 -4.90
C GLN A 715 6.37 -4.92 -4.50
N ASN A 716 5.48 -5.75 -3.94
CA ASN A 716 4.17 -5.29 -3.47
C ASN A 716 4.31 -4.27 -2.32
N GLU A 717 5.18 -4.55 -1.33
CA GLU A 717 5.42 -3.63 -0.21
C GLU A 717 5.94 -2.26 -0.69
N ILE A 718 6.81 -2.22 -1.70
CA ILE A 718 7.35 -0.97 -2.25
C ILE A 718 6.26 -0.19 -2.98
N VAL A 719 5.43 -0.88 -3.76
CA VAL A 719 4.30 -0.25 -4.47
C VAL A 719 3.25 0.27 -3.47
N GLU A 720 2.99 -0.45 -2.38
CA GLU A 720 2.11 -0.02 -1.29
C GLU A 720 2.68 1.20 -0.56
N ILE A 721 3.99 1.22 -0.26
CA ILE A 721 4.63 2.38 0.37
C ILE A 721 4.63 3.58 -0.59
N MET A 722 4.79 3.37 -1.89
CA MET A 722 4.64 4.44 -2.88
C MET A 722 3.19 4.97 -2.89
N ASN A 723 2.19 4.10 -2.87
CA ASN A 723 0.78 4.51 -2.78
C ASN A 723 0.52 5.32 -1.49
N LEU A 724 1.03 4.86 -0.34
CA LEU A 724 0.94 5.59 0.92
C LEU A 724 1.62 6.97 0.81
N ALA A 725 2.82 7.04 0.21
CA ALA A 725 3.53 8.30 -0.02
C ALA A 725 2.70 9.28 -0.86
N LEU A 726 2.00 8.78 -1.89
CA LEU A 726 1.12 9.57 -2.74
C LEU A 726 -0.16 10.04 -2.02
N GLN A 727 -0.70 9.25 -1.09
CA GLN A 727 -1.81 9.64 -0.23
C GLN A 727 -1.36 10.69 0.80
N CYS A 728 -0.19 10.52 1.42
CA CYS A 728 0.42 11.50 2.32
C CYS A 728 0.69 12.84 1.63
N THR A 729 0.99 12.83 0.33
CA THR A 729 1.24 14.03 -0.49
C THR A 729 0.02 14.48 -1.32
N ALA A 730 -1.18 14.10 -0.88
CA ALA A 730 -2.43 14.60 -1.48
C ALA A 730 -2.50 16.13 -1.42
N THR A 731 -3.00 16.73 -2.50
CA THR A 731 -3.16 18.20 -2.62
C THR A 731 -4.20 18.74 -1.64
N ASP A 732 -5.23 17.95 -1.33
CA ASP A 732 -6.19 18.25 -0.27
C ASP A 732 -5.65 17.72 1.08
N PRO A 733 -5.38 18.58 2.08
CA PRO A 733 -4.89 18.14 3.39
C PRO A 733 -5.86 17.19 4.11
N ALA A 734 -7.17 17.31 3.88
CA ALA A 734 -8.18 16.45 4.51
C ALA A 734 -8.17 15.01 3.96
N ALA A 735 -7.60 14.80 2.77
CA ALA A 735 -7.47 13.49 2.15
C ALA A 735 -6.21 12.72 2.59
N ARG A 736 -5.32 13.36 3.35
CA ARG A 736 -4.10 12.71 3.87
C ARG A 736 -4.46 11.76 5.03
N PRO A 737 -3.76 10.62 5.18
CA PRO A 737 -4.02 9.67 6.25
C PRO A 737 -3.74 10.29 7.64
N CYS A 738 -4.46 9.80 8.66
CA CYS A 738 -4.26 10.16 10.07
C CYS A 738 -3.15 9.35 10.73
#